data_AF-A0A6M0C1A8-F1
#
_entry.id   AF-A0A6M0C1A8-F1
#
_cell.length_a   1.000
_cell.length_b   1.000
_cell.length_c   1.000
_cell.angle_alpha   90.00
_cell.angle_beta   90.00
_cell.angle_gamma   90.00
#
_symmetry.space_group_name_H-M   'P 1'
#
loop_
_entity.id
_entity.type
_entity.pdbx_description
1 polymer ?
#
loop_
_entity_poly.entity_id
_entity_poly.type
_entity_poly.pdbx_seq_one_letter_code
_entity_poly.pdbx_strand_id
1 'polypeptide(L)'
;GTITGVDNAQITINASSDISTGNISTSTGITITSIQGNVKTGDVTANTSDNSIGNIDITSSGSIETGKLTTTGTTAGGNINLQAGDRITIGRINSSATLGNAGEVQLNAENGIEVISIQAEGGNSGGNVEITTGDTLRITGTFLDKNQNIASISTAGEIVGGNIAISTGNTPFIVGDATINGSVGAITDGKLTISPDRSLTSSFELKEVENSQPQNFDSSETTTESESQENQPHSEESTPQNVTQPESTESSNYEGNQTTIVTETQAELVEKPKNIEESQTQIPSEVDNEEPSNTAQDIQIVSQNPESNSPILDNSEPTAAPTENIASSMSSSEEQIIPLVVENQNQNQTTLEFDQPNNSQLVVENVETNILVEDTNSSSITSVLEQTVAIENPVQGKSSQKPTPTIVVEESITTTASEISRNDNYNQISLTDTLSQIELNRGREFAGYLGKNITKKTVTAANIRNTLSSVEKIGIRPAIVYVSAQPNNLELQLFLPNGRPIVRSSGQTRDEVIEVAKKFTNQIRTPSQLNSHNYLPNAQKLHQWLIAPIAEELANHNINTIIFSMDSGLRTIPIAALHDGQQFLVEKYSLGLIPSFTLTDTTYVGLNGSQVLAMGASEFPGNTEQTPLPAVPVELKSIVNNLWPGKSFLNQGFTLENLKQQSSKEKFKIIHLATHGEFHPGGADNSYIQFWDTKLRLNELRQLRLYNAQVELLVLSACTTAVGDEEAELGFAGLAVQAGVKSALASLWYVSDTGTLALMTEFYQSLSNRPIKAAALRQAQLAMLRGELHLQDGHILRNGNKHLPLPRELARGGRRDLSHPYYWAAFTMIGSPW
;
A
#
# COMPACT_ATOMS: atom_id res chain seq x y z
N GLY A 1 -15.04 16.30 12.11
CA GLY A 1 -15.72 15.00 11.95
C GLY A 1 -16.06 14.77 10.49
N THR A 2 -16.43 13.55 10.12
CA THR A 2 -16.84 13.18 8.75
C THR A 2 -18.18 13.83 8.37
N ILE A 3 -18.35 14.16 7.09
CA ILE A 3 -19.58 14.66 6.49
C ILE A 3 -20.00 13.71 5.36
N THR A 4 -21.25 13.26 5.36
CA THR A 4 -21.78 12.35 4.33
C THR A 4 -23.15 12.84 3.86
N GLY A 5 -23.25 13.13 2.56
CA GLY A 5 -24.50 13.31 1.84
C GLY A 5 -25.09 11.95 1.49
N VAL A 6 -26.40 11.83 1.66
CA VAL A 6 -27.21 10.68 1.22
C VAL A 6 -28.29 11.19 0.27
N ASP A 7 -28.99 10.29 -0.42
CA ASP A 7 -30.13 10.63 -1.29
C ASP A 7 -29.83 11.73 -2.33
N ASN A 8 -28.62 11.70 -2.89
CA ASN A 8 -28.07 12.66 -3.86
C ASN A 8 -27.88 14.11 -3.35
N ALA A 9 -27.81 14.32 -2.03
CA ALA A 9 -27.60 15.64 -1.44
C ALA A 9 -26.25 16.28 -1.82
N GLN A 10 -26.31 17.43 -2.52
CA GLN A 10 -25.14 18.29 -2.75
C GLN A 10 -24.62 18.84 -1.42
N ILE A 11 -23.30 18.86 -1.25
CA ILE A 11 -22.65 19.41 -0.05
C ILE A 11 -22.10 20.80 -0.38
N THR A 12 -22.43 21.79 0.45
CA THR A 12 -21.84 23.14 0.37
C THR A 12 -21.38 23.59 1.75
N ILE A 13 -20.11 23.95 1.89
CA ILE A 13 -19.49 24.37 3.16
C ILE A 13 -18.86 25.75 2.97
N ASN A 14 -19.50 26.77 3.54
CA ASN A 14 -19.05 28.17 3.43
C ASN A 14 -18.63 28.70 4.81
N ALA A 15 -17.44 29.30 4.91
CA ALA A 15 -16.96 29.93 6.13
C ALA A 15 -16.23 31.25 5.83
N SER A 16 -16.33 32.20 6.77
CA SER A 16 -15.57 33.46 6.71
C SER A 16 -14.09 33.30 7.06
N SER A 17 -13.69 32.16 7.61
CA SER A 17 -12.33 31.84 8.07
C SER A 17 -12.10 30.32 7.94
N ASP A 18 -11.19 29.73 8.71
CA ASP A 18 -10.75 28.34 8.56
C ASP A 18 -11.90 27.30 8.53
N ILE A 19 -11.80 26.35 7.61
CA ILE A 19 -12.63 25.14 7.53
C ILE A 19 -11.76 23.95 7.94
N SER A 20 -12.18 23.19 8.94
CA SER A 20 -11.49 21.96 9.37
C SER A 20 -12.48 20.82 9.54
N THR A 21 -12.34 19.76 8.73
CA THR A 21 -13.28 18.64 8.65
C THR A 21 -12.57 17.29 8.59
N GLY A 22 -13.32 16.19 8.75
CA GLY A 22 -12.84 14.84 8.43
C GLY A 22 -13.01 14.55 6.94
N ASN A 23 -13.32 13.30 6.59
CA ASN A 23 -13.67 12.96 5.21
C ASN A 23 -15.02 13.60 4.82
N ILE A 24 -15.21 13.90 3.53
CA ILE A 24 -16.44 14.44 2.96
C ILE A 24 -16.87 13.53 1.80
N SER A 25 -18.14 13.12 1.76
CA SER A 25 -18.62 12.10 0.80
C SER A 25 -20.04 12.37 0.32
N THR A 26 -20.31 12.27 -0.99
CA THR A 26 -21.67 12.30 -1.57
C THR A 26 -21.70 11.68 -2.97
N SER A 27 -22.90 11.53 -3.54
CA SER A 27 -23.18 11.09 -4.92
C SER A 27 -23.58 12.21 -5.88
N THR A 28 -23.42 13.48 -5.48
CA THR A 28 -23.48 14.66 -6.37
C THR A 28 -22.29 15.59 -6.10
N GLY A 29 -22.45 16.91 -6.11
CA GLY A 29 -21.33 17.86 -5.99
C GLY A 29 -20.91 18.18 -4.55
N ILE A 30 -19.64 18.56 -4.39
CA ILE A 30 -19.06 19.12 -3.16
C ILE A 30 -18.47 20.50 -3.48
N THR A 31 -18.94 21.54 -2.78
CA THR A 31 -18.42 22.90 -2.90
C THR A 31 -17.94 23.40 -1.53
N ILE A 32 -16.71 23.88 -1.44
CA ILE A 32 -16.11 24.37 -0.18
C ILE A 32 -15.52 25.77 -0.42
N THR A 33 -15.86 26.74 0.44
CA THR A 33 -15.38 28.12 0.32
C THR A 33 -14.95 28.69 1.67
N SER A 34 -13.65 28.94 1.84
CA SER A 34 -13.11 29.77 2.92
C SER A 34 -12.73 31.16 2.40
N ILE A 35 -13.36 32.20 2.95
CA ILE A 35 -13.25 33.57 2.42
C ILE A 35 -12.00 34.32 2.94
N GLN A 36 -11.52 34.02 4.15
CA GLN A 36 -10.36 34.67 4.78
C GLN A 36 -9.43 33.69 5.54
N GLY A 37 -9.60 32.39 5.33
CA GLY A 37 -8.87 31.34 6.04
C GLY A 37 -8.45 30.20 5.12
N ASN A 38 -8.12 29.07 5.74
CA ASN A 38 -7.63 27.86 5.11
C ASN A 38 -8.74 26.81 4.97
N VAL A 39 -8.53 25.82 4.10
CA VAL A 39 -9.36 24.61 4.03
C VAL A 39 -8.52 23.40 4.42
N LYS A 40 -8.96 22.65 5.44
CA LYS A 40 -8.38 21.36 5.83
C LYS A 40 -9.45 20.27 5.87
N THR A 41 -9.25 19.19 5.12
CA THR A 41 -10.15 18.04 5.09
C THR A 41 -9.40 16.70 5.17
N GLY A 42 -10.12 15.63 5.43
CA GLY A 42 -9.69 14.27 5.08
C GLY A 42 -9.90 14.01 3.58
N ASP A 43 -10.20 12.77 3.21
CA ASP A 43 -10.56 12.43 1.82
C ASP A 43 -11.89 13.09 1.41
N VAL A 44 -11.99 13.55 0.16
CA VAL A 44 -13.17 14.20 -0.43
C VAL A 44 -13.63 13.38 -1.63
N THR A 45 -14.88 12.92 -1.63
CA THR A 45 -15.39 11.96 -2.62
C THR A 45 -16.78 12.36 -3.14
N ALA A 46 -16.89 12.55 -4.45
CA ALA A 46 -18.11 12.89 -5.18
C ALA A 46 -18.36 11.84 -6.28
N ASN A 47 -18.54 10.58 -5.88
CA ASN A 47 -18.62 9.42 -6.77
C ASN A 47 -20.07 8.98 -6.99
N THR A 48 -20.43 8.64 -8.22
CA THR A 48 -21.82 8.32 -8.60
C THR A 48 -21.94 6.91 -9.20
N SER A 49 -23.10 6.28 -9.00
CA SER A 49 -23.45 5.00 -9.63
C SER A 49 -24.21 5.18 -10.95
N ASP A 50 -24.92 6.31 -11.11
CA ASP A 50 -25.97 6.47 -12.12
C ASP A 50 -25.95 7.85 -12.80
N ASN A 51 -25.12 8.04 -13.84
CA ASN A 51 -25.11 9.16 -14.80
C ASN A 51 -25.08 10.62 -14.30
N SER A 52 -25.14 10.88 -12.99
CA SER A 52 -24.88 12.19 -12.40
C SER A 52 -23.37 12.42 -12.32
N ILE A 53 -22.93 13.68 -12.42
CA ILE A 53 -21.51 14.03 -12.41
C ILE A 53 -21.24 14.83 -11.13
N GLY A 54 -20.45 14.26 -10.22
CA GLY A 54 -20.09 14.86 -8.95
C GLY A 54 -18.78 15.64 -9.05
N ASN A 55 -18.86 16.96 -9.10
CA ASN A 55 -17.67 17.82 -9.07
C ASN A 55 -17.19 18.09 -7.64
N ILE A 56 -15.89 18.39 -7.49
CA ILE A 56 -15.29 18.90 -6.25
C ILE A 56 -14.72 20.29 -6.55
N ASP A 57 -15.36 21.33 -6.01
CA ASP A 57 -14.94 22.73 -6.12
C ASP A 57 -14.47 23.24 -4.75
N ILE A 58 -13.21 23.64 -4.62
CA ILE A 58 -12.64 24.12 -3.34
C ILE A 58 -11.93 25.45 -3.55
N THR A 59 -12.39 26.49 -2.86
CA THR A 59 -11.80 27.84 -2.87
C THR A 59 -11.37 28.25 -1.46
N SER A 60 -10.14 28.74 -1.34
CA SER A 60 -9.51 29.17 -0.09
C SER A 60 -8.70 30.44 -0.34
N SER A 61 -8.86 31.48 0.47
CA SER A 61 -7.96 32.63 0.43
C SER A 61 -6.59 32.34 1.06
N GLY A 62 -6.51 31.29 1.89
CA GLY A 62 -5.27 30.76 2.43
C GLY A 62 -4.87 29.47 1.70
N SER A 63 -4.29 28.53 2.45
CA SER A 63 -3.90 27.22 1.95
C SER A 63 -5.09 26.26 1.83
N ILE A 64 -4.90 25.20 1.03
CA ILE A 64 -5.77 24.02 0.92
C ILE A 64 -4.95 22.79 1.29
N GLU A 65 -5.40 22.01 2.28
CA GLU A 65 -4.82 20.73 2.69
C GLU A 65 -5.92 19.65 2.69
N THR A 66 -5.79 18.64 1.82
CA THR A 66 -6.81 17.59 1.66
C THR A 66 -6.19 16.20 1.55
N GLY A 67 -6.98 15.16 1.84
CA GLY A 67 -6.63 13.77 1.59
C GLY A 67 -6.69 13.42 0.10
N LYS A 68 -7.28 12.27 -0.23
CA LYS A 68 -7.58 11.86 -1.61
C LYS A 68 -8.78 12.68 -2.12
N LEU A 69 -8.71 13.17 -3.36
CA LEU A 69 -9.84 13.78 -4.08
C LEU A 69 -10.33 12.77 -5.13
N THR A 70 -11.63 12.46 -5.17
CA THR A 70 -12.15 11.42 -6.06
C THR A 70 -13.53 11.77 -6.61
N THR A 71 -13.67 11.71 -7.92
CA THR A 71 -14.88 12.06 -8.71
C THR A 71 -15.17 11.01 -9.79
N THR A 72 -14.83 9.75 -9.52
CA THR A 72 -14.84 8.66 -10.52
C THR A 72 -16.26 8.16 -10.81
N GLY A 73 -16.52 7.84 -12.08
CA GLY A 73 -17.79 7.25 -12.52
C GLY A 73 -17.64 6.33 -13.74
N THR A 74 -18.73 5.67 -14.17
CA THR A 74 -18.68 4.75 -15.31
C THR A 74 -18.72 5.48 -16.66
N THR A 75 -19.65 6.41 -16.81
CA THR A 75 -19.98 7.10 -18.09
C THR A 75 -19.41 8.52 -18.19
N ALA A 76 -18.99 9.10 -17.08
CA ALA A 76 -18.17 10.30 -16.99
C ALA A 76 -17.46 10.33 -15.63
N GLY A 77 -16.34 11.04 -15.53
CA GLY A 77 -15.77 11.52 -14.28
C GLY A 77 -16.15 12.98 -14.02
N GLY A 78 -16.16 13.40 -12.75
CA GLY A 78 -16.45 14.79 -12.37
C GLY A 78 -15.20 15.66 -12.28
N ASN A 79 -15.38 16.98 -12.48
CA ASN A 79 -14.27 17.92 -12.46
C ASN A 79 -13.82 18.22 -11.03
N ILE A 80 -12.52 18.50 -10.86
CA ILE A 80 -11.87 18.82 -9.58
C ILE A 80 -11.16 20.16 -9.74
N ASN A 81 -11.73 21.22 -9.15
CA ASN A 81 -11.30 22.61 -9.33
C ASN A 81 -10.87 23.22 -7.98
N LEU A 82 -9.56 23.47 -7.80
CA LEU A 82 -8.99 23.99 -6.56
C LEU A 82 -8.31 25.35 -6.77
N GLN A 83 -8.71 26.35 -5.97
CA GLN A 83 -8.11 27.68 -5.93
C GLN A 83 -7.67 28.03 -4.50
N ALA A 84 -6.35 28.13 -4.29
CA ALA A 84 -5.75 28.64 -3.06
C ALA A 84 -5.15 30.05 -3.26
N GLY A 85 -5.15 30.86 -2.21
CA GLY A 85 -4.39 32.12 -2.12
C GLY A 85 -2.99 31.95 -1.51
N ASP A 86 -2.61 30.72 -1.17
CA ASP A 86 -1.28 30.37 -0.64
C ASP A 86 -0.78 29.06 -1.26
N ARG A 87 -0.94 27.91 -0.59
CA ARG A 87 -0.42 26.61 -1.04
C ARG A 87 -1.53 25.57 -1.18
N ILE A 88 -1.36 24.65 -2.13
CA ILE A 88 -2.17 23.42 -2.23
C ILE A 88 -1.33 22.23 -1.76
N THR A 89 -1.91 21.39 -0.90
CA THR A 89 -1.35 20.11 -0.46
C THR A 89 -2.43 19.04 -0.54
N ILE A 90 -2.25 18.03 -1.39
CA ILE A 90 -3.26 16.99 -1.68
C ILE A 90 -2.61 15.62 -1.57
N GLY A 91 -3.40 14.62 -1.18
CA GLY A 91 -3.10 13.21 -1.43
C GLY A 91 -3.13 12.86 -2.92
N ARG A 92 -3.96 11.90 -3.31
CA ARG A 92 -4.12 11.49 -4.72
C ARG A 92 -5.38 12.10 -5.32
N ILE A 93 -5.31 12.58 -6.55
CA ILE A 93 -6.46 13.04 -7.34
C ILE A 93 -6.86 11.92 -8.31
N ASN A 94 -8.14 11.59 -8.37
CA ASN A 94 -8.69 10.65 -9.35
C ASN A 94 -10.06 11.10 -9.88
N SER A 95 -10.08 11.54 -11.14
CA SER A 95 -11.27 11.92 -11.92
C SER A 95 -11.56 10.96 -13.08
N SER A 96 -10.99 9.75 -13.04
CA SER A 96 -11.10 8.76 -14.12
C SER A 96 -12.53 8.29 -14.40
N ALA A 97 -12.75 7.80 -15.62
CA ALA A 97 -14.01 7.20 -16.07
C ALA A 97 -13.78 5.84 -16.71
N THR A 98 -14.55 4.82 -16.31
CA THR A 98 -14.32 3.43 -16.78
C THR A 98 -14.58 3.26 -18.27
N LEU A 99 -15.71 3.79 -18.76
CA LEU A 99 -16.17 3.71 -20.16
C LEU A 99 -16.35 5.09 -20.80
N GLY A 100 -16.39 6.14 -19.99
CA GLY A 100 -16.69 7.51 -20.41
C GLY A 100 -15.47 8.42 -20.63
N ASN A 101 -15.73 9.73 -20.64
CA ASN A 101 -14.68 10.74 -20.55
C ASN A 101 -14.33 10.98 -19.08
N ALA A 102 -13.04 11.10 -18.75
CA ALA A 102 -12.64 11.51 -17.41
C ALA A 102 -12.91 13.00 -17.16
N GLY A 103 -13.08 13.36 -15.89
CA GLY A 103 -13.28 14.74 -15.46
C GLY A 103 -11.97 15.53 -15.45
N GLU A 104 -12.09 16.84 -15.65
CA GLU A 104 -10.94 17.75 -15.70
C GLU A 104 -10.41 18.07 -14.29
N VAL A 105 -9.12 18.37 -14.19
CA VAL A 105 -8.45 18.73 -12.93
C VAL A 105 -7.76 20.07 -13.11
N GLN A 106 -8.24 21.10 -12.42
CA GLN A 106 -7.65 22.44 -12.42
C GLN A 106 -7.15 22.79 -11.01
N LEU A 107 -5.84 23.06 -10.89
CA LEU A 107 -5.19 23.41 -9.62
C LEU A 107 -4.49 24.77 -9.75
N ASN A 108 -4.88 25.75 -8.93
CA ASN A 108 -4.28 27.09 -8.91
C ASN A 108 -3.91 27.53 -7.49
N ALA A 109 -2.67 27.97 -7.28
CA ALA A 109 -2.16 28.46 -5.99
C ALA A 109 -1.12 29.56 -6.15
N GLU A 110 -1.24 30.66 -5.41
CA GLU A 110 -0.30 31.79 -5.52
C GLU A 110 1.16 31.39 -5.23
N ASN A 111 1.41 30.52 -4.24
CA ASN A 111 2.75 30.04 -3.91
C ASN A 111 3.05 28.69 -4.57
N GLY A 112 2.68 27.56 -3.96
CA GLY A 112 3.12 26.23 -4.41
C GLY A 112 2.03 25.16 -4.39
N ILE A 113 2.27 24.04 -5.07
CA ILE A 113 1.35 22.91 -5.19
C ILE A 113 2.11 21.60 -4.92
N GLU A 114 1.58 20.76 -4.02
CA GLU A 114 2.12 19.42 -3.73
C GLU A 114 0.98 18.39 -3.79
N VAL A 115 1.18 17.35 -4.60
CA VAL A 115 0.17 16.29 -4.87
C VAL A 115 0.91 14.96 -4.93
N ILE A 116 0.29 13.85 -4.50
CA ILE A 116 0.89 12.52 -4.65
C ILE A 116 0.83 12.08 -6.12
N SER A 117 -0.33 12.18 -6.78
CA SER A 117 -0.49 11.88 -8.21
C SER A 117 -1.84 12.36 -8.75
N ILE A 118 -1.96 12.50 -10.07
CA ILE A 118 -3.20 12.88 -10.76
C ILE A 118 -3.58 11.83 -11.81
N GLN A 119 -4.79 11.26 -11.68
CA GLN A 119 -5.33 10.25 -12.59
C GLN A 119 -6.64 10.75 -13.21
N ALA A 120 -6.59 11.21 -14.46
CA ALA A 120 -7.72 11.72 -15.23
C ALA A 120 -7.93 10.88 -16.50
N GLU A 121 -7.99 9.55 -16.33
CA GLU A 121 -7.99 8.57 -17.42
C GLU A 121 -9.41 8.14 -17.81
N GLY A 122 -9.76 8.18 -19.10
CA GLY A 122 -11.11 7.89 -19.58
C GLY A 122 -11.20 6.66 -20.47
N GLY A 123 -12.33 5.94 -20.42
CA GLY A 123 -12.71 4.89 -21.36
C GLY A 123 -12.90 5.36 -22.80
N ASN A 124 -13.11 6.66 -23.03
CA ASN A 124 -13.12 7.31 -24.35
C ASN A 124 -12.00 8.35 -24.45
N SER A 125 -12.19 9.51 -23.80
CA SER A 125 -11.22 10.61 -23.73
C SER A 125 -10.68 10.78 -22.31
N GLY A 126 -9.38 11.03 -22.18
CA GLY A 126 -8.83 11.56 -20.94
C GLY A 126 -9.40 12.95 -20.60
N GLY A 127 -9.35 13.31 -19.32
CA GLY A 127 -9.70 14.63 -18.81
C GLY A 127 -8.47 15.55 -18.85
N ASN A 128 -8.68 16.85 -19.05
CA ASN A 128 -7.60 17.82 -19.06
C ASN A 128 -7.03 18.02 -17.64
N VAL A 129 -5.73 18.25 -17.53
CA VAL A 129 -5.04 18.59 -16.28
C VAL A 129 -4.33 19.92 -16.47
N GLU A 130 -4.79 20.96 -15.77
CA GLU A 130 -4.19 22.29 -15.77
C GLU A 130 -3.68 22.64 -14.36
N ILE A 131 -2.42 23.02 -14.26
CA ILE A 131 -1.77 23.32 -12.98
C ILE A 131 -1.00 24.64 -13.11
N THR A 132 -1.42 25.65 -12.34
CA THR A 132 -0.79 26.98 -12.29
C THR A 132 -0.31 27.29 -10.87
N THR A 133 0.95 27.69 -10.72
CA THR A 133 1.49 28.10 -9.41
C THR A 133 2.65 29.09 -9.52
N GLY A 134 2.79 30.01 -8.56
CA GLY A 134 3.77 31.10 -8.61
C GLY A 134 5.22 30.70 -8.26
N ASP A 135 5.40 29.57 -7.57
CA ASP A 135 6.68 29.01 -7.15
C ASP A 135 6.87 27.57 -7.68
N THR A 136 6.53 26.53 -6.91
CA THR A 136 6.90 25.14 -7.21
C THR A 136 5.73 24.15 -7.18
N LEU A 137 5.77 23.21 -8.14
CA LEU A 137 4.90 22.04 -8.25
C LEU A 137 5.71 20.77 -7.92
N ARG A 138 5.26 19.99 -6.92
CA ARG A 138 5.92 18.74 -6.51
C ARG A 138 4.93 17.58 -6.57
N ILE A 139 5.15 16.64 -7.50
CA ILE A 139 4.30 15.45 -7.67
C ILE A 139 5.03 14.22 -7.12
N THR A 140 4.74 13.88 -5.87
CA THR A 140 5.64 13.11 -4.99
C THR A 140 5.49 11.60 -5.06
N GLY A 141 4.46 11.11 -5.75
CA GLY A 141 4.18 9.68 -5.94
C GLY A 141 3.83 9.34 -7.38
N THR A 142 3.40 8.09 -7.59
CA THR A 142 3.14 7.51 -8.91
C THR A 142 1.97 6.51 -8.89
N PHE A 143 1.61 6.01 -10.06
CA PHE A 143 0.71 4.87 -10.27
C PHE A 143 1.00 4.19 -11.61
N LEU A 144 0.38 3.04 -11.87
CA LEU A 144 0.33 2.44 -13.19
C LEU A 144 -0.81 3.08 -13.98
N ASP A 145 -0.49 3.72 -15.09
CA ASP A 145 -1.48 4.25 -16.04
C ASP A 145 -2.19 3.10 -16.79
N LYS A 146 -3.20 3.44 -17.60
CA LYS A 146 -3.90 2.47 -18.47
C LYS A 146 -2.99 1.61 -19.34
N ASN A 147 -1.81 2.13 -19.72
CA ASN A 147 -0.81 1.49 -20.57
C ASN A 147 0.33 0.81 -19.78
N GLN A 148 0.20 0.69 -18.45
CA GLN A 148 1.19 0.13 -17.51
C GLN A 148 2.51 0.93 -17.41
N ASN A 149 2.53 2.20 -17.82
CA ASN A 149 3.60 3.15 -17.51
C ASN A 149 3.52 3.59 -16.04
N ILE A 150 4.65 3.94 -15.44
CA ILE A 150 4.67 4.54 -14.10
C ILE A 150 4.56 6.06 -14.23
N ALA A 151 3.33 6.56 -14.08
CA ALA A 151 2.96 7.95 -14.22
C ALA A 151 2.81 8.66 -12.87
N SER A 152 3.14 9.94 -12.82
CA SER A 152 2.70 10.89 -11.77
C SER A 152 1.46 11.67 -12.21
N ILE A 153 1.33 11.94 -13.51
CA ILE A 153 0.09 12.40 -14.16
C ILE A 153 -0.20 11.48 -15.35
N SER A 154 -1.42 10.94 -15.42
CA SER A 154 -1.96 10.32 -16.63
C SER A 154 -3.31 10.93 -17.00
N THR A 155 -3.42 11.33 -18.26
CA THR A 155 -4.66 11.75 -18.94
C THR A 155 -4.99 10.79 -20.08
N ALA A 156 -4.65 9.50 -19.93
CA ALA A 156 -4.86 8.49 -20.98
C ALA A 156 -6.33 8.26 -21.33
N GLY A 157 -6.65 8.26 -22.63
CA GLY A 157 -7.93 7.83 -23.19
C GLY A 157 -7.74 6.78 -24.28
N GLU A 158 -8.70 5.85 -24.42
CA GLU A 158 -8.66 4.82 -25.47
C GLU A 158 -8.74 5.41 -26.89
N ILE A 159 -9.34 6.61 -27.03
CA ILE A 159 -9.52 7.32 -28.30
C ILE A 159 -8.55 8.51 -28.40
N VAL A 160 -8.60 9.43 -27.41
CA VAL A 160 -7.82 10.67 -27.36
C VAL A 160 -7.33 10.94 -25.93
N GLY A 161 -6.10 11.41 -25.78
CA GLY A 161 -5.55 11.84 -24.50
C GLY A 161 -6.03 13.24 -24.08
N GLY A 162 -6.18 13.47 -22.77
CA GLY A 162 -6.44 14.82 -22.24
C GLY A 162 -5.18 15.68 -22.24
N ASN A 163 -5.31 17.00 -22.40
CA ASN A 163 -4.17 17.92 -22.36
C ASN A 163 -3.56 17.98 -20.95
N ILE A 164 -2.23 18.08 -20.84
CA ILE A 164 -1.53 18.37 -19.58
C ILE A 164 -0.78 19.69 -19.72
N ALA A 165 -1.31 20.74 -19.11
CA ALA A 165 -0.72 22.07 -19.07
C ALA A 165 -0.19 22.37 -17.66
N ILE A 166 1.10 22.69 -17.55
CA ILE A 166 1.78 23.00 -16.28
C ILE A 166 2.45 24.36 -16.42
N SER A 167 2.25 25.24 -15.43
CA SER A 167 2.89 26.53 -15.33
C SER A 167 3.31 26.81 -13.89
N THR A 168 4.62 26.88 -13.64
CA THR A 168 5.23 27.13 -12.33
C THR A 168 5.99 28.45 -12.31
N GLY A 169 6.50 28.83 -11.14
CA GLY A 169 7.51 29.88 -10.98
C GLY A 169 8.82 29.54 -11.70
N ASN A 170 9.82 30.43 -11.58
CA ASN A 170 11.05 30.45 -12.40
C ASN A 170 11.97 29.21 -12.32
N THR A 171 11.65 28.20 -11.52
CA THR A 171 12.42 26.95 -11.41
C THR A 171 12.06 25.99 -12.54
N PRO A 172 13.01 25.38 -13.26
CA PRO A 172 12.72 24.33 -14.23
C PRO A 172 11.94 23.16 -13.61
N PHE A 173 11.05 22.52 -14.36
CA PHE A 173 10.28 21.36 -13.89
C PHE A 173 10.99 20.07 -14.29
N ILE A 174 11.25 19.16 -13.35
CA ILE A 174 12.03 17.94 -13.60
C ILE A 174 11.16 16.68 -13.49
N VAL A 175 10.93 16.00 -14.62
CA VAL A 175 10.34 14.67 -14.62
C VAL A 175 11.41 13.67 -14.18
N GLY A 176 11.13 12.93 -13.11
CA GLY A 176 12.05 12.05 -12.39
C GLY A 176 12.53 12.59 -11.02
N ASP A 177 12.33 13.88 -10.71
CA ASP A 177 12.78 14.48 -9.45
C ASP A 177 11.78 15.53 -8.91
N ALA A 178 10.98 15.13 -7.91
CA ALA A 178 10.05 16.01 -7.18
C ALA A 178 10.64 16.62 -5.89
N THR A 179 11.96 16.72 -5.74
CA THR A 179 12.58 17.33 -4.54
C THR A 179 12.33 18.83 -4.44
N ILE A 180 12.33 19.55 -5.57
CA ILE A 180 12.16 21.02 -5.63
C ILE A 180 10.99 21.39 -6.55
N ASN A 181 11.08 21.11 -7.86
CA ASN A 181 10.02 21.36 -8.83
C ASN A 181 10.02 20.24 -9.88
N GLY A 182 9.00 19.39 -9.91
CA GLY A 182 9.04 18.16 -10.70
C GLY A 182 8.08 17.05 -10.26
N SER A 183 8.20 15.90 -10.92
CA SER A 183 7.41 14.69 -10.67
C SER A 183 8.29 13.46 -10.47
N VAL A 184 7.89 12.49 -9.65
CA VAL A 184 8.67 11.24 -9.46
C VAL A 184 8.54 10.26 -10.63
N GLY A 185 7.36 10.21 -11.26
CA GLY A 185 7.05 9.39 -12.43
C GLY A 185 6.84 10.21 -13.69
N ALA A 186 6.47 9.52 -14.77
CA ALA A 186 6.22 10.10 -16.08
C ALA A 186 4.99 11.02 -16.09
N ILE A 187 4.89 11.83 -17.14
CA ILE A 187 3.71 12.64 -17.48
C ILE A 187 3.25 12.19 -18.87
N THR A 188 1.99 11.79 -19.01
CA THR A 188 1.50 11.10 -20.24
C THR A 188 0.03 11.36 -20.54
N ASP A 189 -0.26 11.53 -21.84
CA ASP A 189 -1.63 11.57 -22.39
C ASP A 189 -2.10 10.20 -22.90
N GLY A 190 -1.31 9.14 -22.63
CA GLY A 190 -1.52 7.79 -23.12
C GLY A 190 -0.86 7.49 -24.47
N LYS A 191 -0.41 8.50 -25.23
CA LYS A 191 0.29 8.34 -26.52
C LYS A 191 1.66 9.00 -26.50
N LEU A 192 1.73 10.26 -26.07
CA LEU A 192 2.95 10.99 -25.75
C LEU A 192 3.29 10.77 -24.28
N THR A 193 4.55 10.49 -23.97
CA THR A 193 5.01 10.24 -22.60
C THR A 193 6.34 10.94 -22.33
N ILE A 194 6.32 11.96 -21.48
CA ILE A 194 7.53 12.54 -20.91
C ILE A 194 8.02 11.57 -19.84
N SER A 195 9.07 10.82 -20.17
CA SER A 195 9.74 9.91 -19.23
C SER A 195 10.59 10.67 -18.20
N PRO A 196 10.97 10.02 -17.08
CA PRO A 196 11.99 10.52 -16.16
C PRO A 196 13.32 10.90 -16.84
N ASP A 197 14.16 11.64 -16.10
CA ASP A 197 15.41 12.25 -16.56
C ASP A 197 15.20 13.35 -17.63
N ARG A 198 14.08 14.09 -17.54
CA ARG A 198 13.76 15.23 -18.39
C ARG A 198 13.57 16.52 -17.59
N SER A 199 14.40 17.52 -17.88
CA SER A 199 14.20 18.91 -17.41
C SER A 199 13.43 19.70 -18.47
N LEU A 200 12.35 20.36 -18.03
CA LEU A 200 11.44 21.14 -18.84
C LEU A 200 11.51 22.62 -18.42
N THR A 201 10.98 23.51 -19.27
CA THR A 201 10.67 24.89 -18.89
C THR A 201 9.66 24.93 -17.73
N SER A 202 9.64 26.03 -16.98
CA SER A 202 8.65 26.23 -15.91
C SER A 202 7.20 26.26 -16.41
N SER A 203 6.99 26.59 -17.69
CA SER A 203 5.71 26.43 -18.36
C SER A 203 5.85 25.49 -19.56
N PHE A 204 4.96 24.52 -19.69
CA PHE A 204 4.89 23.58 -20.81
C PHE A 204 3.49 22.97 -20.97
N GLU A 205 3.24 22.37 -22.13
CA GLU A 205 1.98 21.76 -22.52
C GLU A 205 2.26 20.42 -23.22
N LEU A 206 1.51 19.36 -22.89
CA LEU A 206 1.57 18.04 -23.52
C LEU A 206 0.19 17.69 -24.09
N LYS A 207 0.10 17.60 -25.42
CA LYS A 207 -1.13 17.27 -26.15
C LYS A 207 -0.86 16.50 -27.43
N GLU A 208 -1.77 15.59 -27.77
CA GLU A 208 -1.88 15.02 -29.09
C GLU A 208 -2.27 16.10 -30.12
N VAL A 209 -1.65 16.07 -31.30
CA VAL A 209 -2.00 16.93 -32.44
C VAL A 209 -2.77 16.08 -33.45
N GLU A 210 -4.03 16.45 -33.74
CA GLU A 210 -4.83 15.73 -34.73
C GLU A 210 -4.18 15.75 -36.12
N ASN A 211 -3.83 14.56 -36.61
CA ASN A 211 -3.21 14.37 -37.92
C ASN A 211 -4.24 14.49 -39.05
N SER A 212 -4.67 15.73 -39.30
CA SER A 212 -5.65 16.07 -40.35
C SER A 212 -5.17 15.63 -41.74
N GLN A 213 -6.05 14.94 -42.47
CA GLN A 213 -5.72 14.42 -43.80
C GLN A 213 -5.37 15.56 -44.77
N PRO A 214 -4.40 15.38 -45.69
CA PRO A 214 -4.06 16.40 -46.67
C PRO A 214 -5.23 16.67 -47.62
N GLN A 215 -5.91 17.80 -47.41
CA GLN A 215 -6.80 18.40 -48.40
C GLN A 215 -5.99 18.78 -49.64
N ASN A 216 -6.47 18.42 -50.83
CA ASN A 216 -5.83 18.81 -52.08
C ASN A 216 -5.91 20.34 -52.26
N PHE A 217 -4.79 21.03 -52.12
CA PHE A 217 -4.64 22.37 -52.66
C PHE A 217 -4.43 22.28 -54.18
N ASP A 218 -5.50 22.51 -54.93
CA ASP A 218 -5.38 22.99 -56.32
C ASP A 218 -4.92 24.45 -56.30
N SER A 219 -4.17 24.86 -57.32
CA SER A 219 -3.24 25.99 -57.21
C SER A 219 -3.77 27.29 -57.83
N SER A 220 -4.33 28.18 -57.02
CA SER A 220 -4.29 29.62 -57.28
C SER A 220 -4.63 30.46 -56.04
N GLU A 221 -3.66 31.23 -55.53
CA GLU A 221 -3.75 32.70 -55.63
C GLU A 221 -2.39 33.37 -55.36
N THR A 222 -2.25 34.57 -55.91
CA THR A 222 -1.03 35.39 -55.86
C THR A 222 -1.37 36.69 -55.15
N THR A 223 -0.61 37.04 -54.10
CA THR A 223 -0.40 38.37 -53.45
C THR A 223 -1.55 39.42 -53.49
N THR A 224 -1.77 40.24 -52.46
CA THR A 224 -0.72 41.07 -51.82
C THR A 224 -1.28 41.79 -50.58
N GLU A 225 -0.41 42.02 -49.59
CA GLU A 225 -0.31 43.21 -48.71
C GLU A 225 -1.56 43.85 -48.03
N SER A 226 -1.46 43.92 -46.68
CA SER A 226 -1.51 45.14 -45.86
C SER A 226 -2.77 46.03 -45.81
N GLU A 227 -3.06 46.79 -44.75
CA GLU A 227 -2.67 46.84 -43.32
C GLU A 227 -3.62 47.87 -42.67
N SER A 228 -3.80 47.83 -41.34
CA SER A 228 -4.30 48.97 -40.52
C SER A 228 -5.78 49.41 -40.75
N GLN A 229 -6.49 50.07 -39.82
CA GLN A 229 -6.20 50.35 -38.41
C GLN A 229 -7.52 50.53 -37.62
N GLU A 230 -7.46 50.27 -36.31
CA GLU A 230 -8.11 51.01 -35.20
C GLU A 230 -9.59 51.41 -35.29
N ASN A 231 -10.40 50.96 -34.31
CA ASN A 231 -11.30 51.85 -33.53
C ASN A 231 -11.95 51.20 -32.29
N GLN A 232 -12.33 52.05 -31.33
CA GLN A 232 -13.15 51.81 -30.13
C GLN A 232 -14.04 53.07 -29.93
N PRO A 233 -15.06 53.07 -29.06
CA PRO A 233 -16.09 52.06 -28.75
C PRO A 233 -17.51 52.72 -28.78
N HIS A 234 -18.50 52.16 -28.05
CA HIS A 234 -19.81 52.77 -27.67
C HIS A 234 -20.87 52.92 -28.81
N SER A 235 -22.19 52.96 -28.56
CA SER A 235 -23.03 52.74 -27.34
C SER A 235 -24.53 52.50 -27.72
N GLU A 236 -25.41 52.44 -26.70
CA GLU A 236 -26.88 52.69 -26.74
C GLU A 236 -27.85 51.58 -27.19
N GLU A 237 -28.22 50.74 -26.21
CA GLU A 237 -29.59 50.54 -25.70
C GLU A 237 -30.80 51.02 -26.55
N SER A 238 -31.71 50.09 -26.90
CA SER A 238 -33.17 50.30 -26.82
C SER A 238 -33.99 49.01 -26.99
N THR A 239 -35.10 48.93 -26.24
CA THR A 239 -36.11 47.85 -26.26
C THR A 239 -37.50 48.47 -26.51
N PRO A 240 -38.62 47.72 -26.54
CA PRO A 240 -38.93 46.41 -27.14
C PRO A 240 -40.17 46.49 -28.07
N GLN A 241 -40.61 45.37 -28.68
CA GLN A 241 -42.03 44.96 -28.66
C GLN A 241 -42.28 43.50 -29.09
N ASN A 242 -43.54 43.05 -29.00
CA ASN A 242 -44.01 41.65 -29.04
C ASN A 242 -45.31 41.55 -29.89
N VAL A 243 -45.95 40.37 -29.98
CA VAL A 243 -47.22 40.04 -30.68
C VAL A 243 -46.99 39.82 -32.20
N THR A 244 -47.48 38.78 -32.90
CA THR A 244 -48.80 38.10 -32.88
C THR A 244 -48.73 36.60 -33.31
N GLN A 245 -49.83 35.86 -33.11
CA GLN A 245 -50.21 34.53 -33.66
C GLN A 245 -51.59 34.69 -34.39
N PRO A 246 -52.27 33.69 -35.01
CA PRO A 246 -51.93 32.31 -35.43
C PRO A 246 -52.45 31.99 -36.89
N GLU A 247 -52.99 30.78 -37.10
CA GLU A 247 -53.68 30.23 -38.31
C GLU A 247 -52.78 29.79 -39.50
N SER A 248 -53.15 28.80 -40.34
CA SER A 248 -54.41 28.06 -40.52
C SER A 248 -54.24 26.54 -40.77
N THR A 249 -55.34 25.81 -41.03
CA THR A 249 -55.47 24.32 -41.08
C THR A 249 -55.90 23.78 -42.45
N GLU A 250 -55.60 22.51 -42.76
CA GLU A 250 -56.41 21.70 -43.70
C GLU A 250 -56.48 20.21 -43.28
N SER A 251 -57.24 19.34 -43.99
CA SER A 251 -57.74 18.05 -43.44
C SER A 251 -58.12 16.98 -44.49
N SER A 252 -58.67 15.83 -44.04
CA SER A 252 -59.16 14.61 -44.75
C SER A 252 -58.15 13.42 -44.82
N ASN A 253 -58.44 12.15 -44.49
CA ASN A 253 -59.59 11.19 -44.59
C ASN A 253 -59.55 10.32 -45.88
N TYR A 254 -59.86 9.01 -45.92
CA TYR A 254 -60.11 7.95 -44.90
C TYR A 254 -60.01 6.53 -45.56
N GLU A 255 -60.43 5.46 -44.85
CA GLU A 255 -60.58 4.04 -45.30
C GLU A 255 -59.28 3.23 -45.52
N GLY A 256 -59.18 1.91 -45.28
CA GLY A 256 -60.07 0.87 -44.72
C GLY A 256 -59.54 -0.55 -45.03
N ASN A 257 -59.92 -1.69 -44.41
CA ASN A 257 -60.77 -1.98 -43.23
C ASN A 257 -60.72 -3.52 -42.89
N GLN A 258 -60.81 -3.93 -41.60
CA GLN A 258 -61.37 -5.22 -41.07
C GLN A 258 -60.80 -6.62 -41.52
N THR A 259 -60.88 -7.78 -40.82
CA THR A 259 -61.14 -8.22 -39.41
C THR A 259 -60.32 -9.54 -39.16
N THR A 260 -60.46 -10.47 -38.17
CA THR A 260 -61.54 -10.93 -37.26
C THR A 260 -60.97 -11.61 -35.98
N ILE A 261 -61.75 -12.40 -35.24
CA ILE A 261 -61.46 -13.10 -33.96
C ILE A 261 -61.91 -14.58 -34.07
N VAL A 262 -61.40 -15.53 -33.25
CA VAL A 262 -62.17 -16.54 -32.44
C VAL A 262 -61.26 -17.61 -31.79
N THR A 263 -61.72 -18.22 -30.68
CA THR A 263 -61.02 -19.15 -29.77
C THR A 263 -61.73 -20.52 -29.61
N GLU A 264 -60.98 -21.64 -29.45
CA GLU A 264 -61.42 -22.90 -28.79
C GLU A 264 -60.18 -23.81 -28.50
N THR A 265 -59.99 -24.65 -27.46
CA THR A 265 -60.53 -24.82 -26.08
C THR A 265 -61.12 -26.20 -25.69
N GLN A 266 -60.29 -27.26 -25.65
CA GLN A 266 -60.46 -28.54 -24.89
C GLN A 266 -59.08 -29.26 -24.79
N ALA A 267 -58.65 -29.86 -23.67
CA ALA A 267 -59.03 -31.15 -23.02
C ALA A 267 -58.57 -32.41 -23.82
N GLU A 268 -58.09 -33.52 -23.24
CA GLU A 268 -58.09 -34.02 -21.83
C GLU A 268 -57.04 -35.15 -21.60
N LEU A 269 -56.94 -35.68 -20.36
CA LEU A 269 -56.51 -37.05 -19.93
C LEU A 269 -55.02 -37.47 -19.76
N VAL A 270 -54.77 -38.13 -18.60
CA VAL A 270 -53.87 -39.30 -18.33
C VAL A 270 -52.33 -39.07 -18.39
N GLU A 271 -51.50 -39.47 -17.41
CA GLU A 271 -51.71 -40.19 -16.14
C GLU A 271 -50.69 -39.80 -15.04
N LYS A 272 -50.86 -40.32 -13.80
CA LYS A 272 -49.93 -40.17 -12.68
C LYS A 272 -49.82 -41.46 -11.86
N PRO A 273 -48.59 -41.95 -11.56
CA PRO A 273 -48.26 -42.53 -10.26
C PRO A 273 -47.48 -41.50 -9.40
N LYS A 274 -47.66 -41.29 -8.09
CA LYS A 274 -47.80 -42.22 -6.94
C LYS A 274 -46.55 -43.06 -6.68
N ASN A 275 -46.10 -43.30 -5.45
CA ASN A 275 -46.24 -42.60 -4.14
C ASN A 275 -45.19 -43.23 -3.18
N ILE A 276 -45.40 -43.18 -1.85
CA ILE A 276 -44.73 -44.01 -0.81
C ILE A 276 -43.29 -43.55 -0.48
N GLU A 277 -42.86 -43.36 0.78
CA GLU A 277 -43.49 -43.19 2.10
C GLU A 277 -42.48 -42.33 2.91
N GLU A 278 -42.83 -41.26 3.61
CA GLU A 278 -43.59 -41.18 4.87
C GLU A 278 -42.95 -41.90 6.08
N SER A 279 -42.42 -41.10 7.01
CA SER A 279 -42.42 -41.39 8.45
C SER A 279 -42.21 -40.10 9.24
N GLN A 280 -43.31 -39.57 9.79
CA GLN A 280 -43.25 -38.61 10.89
C GLN A 280 -43.11 -39.35 12.22
N THR A 281 -42.65 -38.67 13.27
CA THR A 281 -43.03 -39.01 14.65
C THR A 281 -43.14 -37.71 15.45
N GLN A 282 -44.15 -37.60 16.31
CA GLN A 282 -44.63 -36.34 16.89
C GLN A 282 -44.86 -36.48 18.41
N ILE A 283 -44.60 -35.40 19.17
CA ILE A 283 -45.36 -34.98 20.38
C ILE A 283 -45.17 -35.90 21.62
N PRO A 284 -45.42 -35.48 22.89
CA PRO A 284 -45.95 -34.21 23.47
C PRO A 284 -44.88 -33.26 24.05
N SER A 285 -45.14 -31.94 24.23
CA SER A 285 -45.95 -31.23 25.27
C SER A 285 -45.34 -31.36 26.69
N GLU A 286 -45.40 -30.38 27.60
CA GLU A 286 -46.31 -29.23 27.89
C GLU A 286 -45.51 -28.23 28.79
N VAL A 287 -45.74 -26.90 28.90
CA VAL A 287 -46.76 -26.14 29.68
C VAL A 287 -46.47 -24.62 29.51
N ASP A 288 -47.51 -23.78 29.48
CA ASP A 288 -47.72 -22.33 29.85
C ASP A 288 -46.49 -21.40 30.22
N ASN A 289 -46.51 -20.05 30.12
CA ASN A 289 -47.63 -19.11 30.27
C ASN A 289 -47.30 -17.64 29.86
N GLU A 290 -48.35 -16.83 29.66
CA GLU A 290 -48.51 -15.35 29.75
C GLU A 290 -47.54 -14.33 29.05
N GLU A 291 -48.18 -13.42 28.29
CA GLU A 291 -47.68 -12.13 27.78
C GLU A 291 -47.86 -11.02 28.84
N PRO A 292 -47.26 -9.82 28.69
CA PRO A 292 -48.16 -8.71 28.37
C PRO A 292 -47.61 -7.67 27.37
N SER A 293 -48.51 -7.19 26.52
CA SER A 293 -48.32 -6.02 25.66
C SER A 293 -48.02 -4.73 26.44
N ASN A 294 -47.30 -3.78 25.83
CA ASN A 294 -47.61 -2.36 26.03
C ASN A 294 -47.39 -1.54 24.76
N THR A 295 -48.23 -0.54 24.52
CA THR A 295 -48.27 0.28 23.31
C THR A 295 -47.45 1.57 23.43
N ALA A 296 -47.06 2.13 22.28
CA ALA A 296 -46.28 3.36 22.20
C ALA A 296 -47.11 4.62 22.43
N GLN A 297 -46.46 5.70 22.90
CA GLN A 297 -46.56 7.04 22.30
C GLN A 297 -45.40 7.95 22.71
N ASP A 298 -45.24 9.05 21.97
CA ASP A 298 -44.07 9.95 21.95
C ASP A 298 -43.91 10.84 23.19
N ILE A 299 -42.70 11.41 23.34
CA ILE A 299 -42.50 12.84 23.68
C ILE A 299 -41.06 13.27 23.33
N GLN A 300 -40.90 14.52 22.88
CA GLN A 300 -39.60 15.13 22.58
C GLN A 300 -38.83 15.47 23.85
N ILE A 301 -37.49 15.42 23.82
CA ILE A 301 -36.63 16.06 24.83
C ILE A 301 -35.63 16.99 24.12
N VAL A 302 -35.58 18.24 24.57
CA VAL A 302 -34.68 19.29 24.10
C VAL A 302 -33.44 19.34 25.01
N SER A 303 -32.29 19.67 24.44
CA SER A 303 -31.01 19.82 25.15
C SER A 303 -31.06 20.83 26.29
N GLN A 304 -30.36 20.52 27.40
CA GLN A 304 -29.54 21.52 28.07
C GLN A 304 -28.42 20.90 28.89
N ASN A 305 -27.25 21.56 28.85
CA ASN A 305 -26.11 21.29 29.71
C ASN A 305 -26.38 21.86 31.12
N PRO A 306 -25.62 21.47 32.15
CA PRO A 306 -24.82 22.52 32.77
C PRO A 306 -23.38 22.09 33.13
N GLU A 307 -22.51 23.09 33.22
CA GLU A 307 -21.10 22.93 33.59
C GLU A 307 -20.86 22.96 35.11
N SER A 308 -19.57 22.95 35.45
CA SER A 308 -18.97 22.93 36.78
C SER A 308 -19.43 24.01 37.76
N ASN A 309 -19.26 23.72 39.06
CA ASN A 309 -18.89 24.74 40.04
C ASN A 309 -18.11 24.13 41.22
N SER A 310 -17.05 24.80 41.65
CA SER A 310 -16.21 24.42 42.82
C SER A 310 -16.47 25.38 43.98
N PRO A 311 -16.21 24.97 45.24
CA PRO A 311 -15.40 25.86 46.08
C PRO A 311 -14.48 25.18 47.13
N ILE A 312 -13.22 25.64 47.15
CA ILE A 312 -12.48 26.22 48.30
C ILE A 312 -12.33 25.42 49.62
N LEU A 313 -11.06 25.05 49.89
CA LEU A 313 -10.29 25.05 51.16
C LEU A 313 -10.99 24.89 52.55
N ASP A 314 -10.47 23.96 53.37
CA ASP A 314 -9.64 24.30 54.56
C ASP A 314 -8.73 23.11 54.98
N ASN A 315 -7.89 23.29 56.00
CA ASN A 315 -6.79 22.44 56.44
C ASN A 315 -7.16 21.50 57.61
N SER A 316 -6.53 20.33 57.71
CA SER A 316 -6.08 19.79 59.02
C SER A 316 -5.01 18.70 58.85
N GLU A 317 -3.88 18.86 59.54
CA GLU A 317 -3.01 17.74 59.95
C GLU A 317 -3.64 17.08 61.20
N PRO A 318 -3.34 15.81 61.53
CA PRO A 318 -2.21 15.64 62.46
C PRO A 318 -1.35 14.38 62.27
N THR A 319 -0.17 14.47 62.88
CA THR A 319 0.82 13.42 63.13
C THR A 319 0.34 12.30 64.07
N ALA A 320 0.91 11.09 63.92
CA ALA A 320 1.63 10.33 64.97
C ALA A 320 1.68 8.80 64.70
N ALA A 321 2.78 8.15 65.08
CA ALA A 321 2.88 6.69 65.19
C ALA A 321 2.49 6.21 66.60
N PRO A 322 2.44 4.89 66.84
CA PRO A 322 3.59 4.33 67.58
C PRO A 322 4.11 2.97 67.06
N THR A 323 5.30 2.63 67.55
CA THR A 323 6.04 1.38 67.36
C THR A 323 5.53 0.23 68.24
N GLU A 324 5.77 -1.02 67.84
CA GLU A 324 6.51 -1.95 68.72
C GLU A 324 7.27 -3.07 67.96
N ASN A 325 8.14 -3.78 68.68
CA ASN A 325 9.18 -4.68 68.16
C ASN A 325 8.98 -6.12 68.68
N ILE A 326 9.22 -7.14 67.85
CA ILE A 326 9.73 -8.45 68.29
C ILE A 326 10.80 -8.94 67.29
N ALA A 327 11.99 -9.31 67.78
CA ALA A 327 13.07 -9.93 67.01
C ALA A 327 12.91 -11.46 66.99
N SER A 328 13.39 -12.23 66.01
CA SER A 328 14.81 -12.52 65.66
C SER A 328 14.79 -13.63 64.56
N SER A 329 15.87 -14.07 63.89
CA SER A 329 17.30 -14.16 64.23
C SER A 329 18.23 -14.28 63.00
N MET A 330 19.50 -13.86 63.14
CA MET A 330 20.77 -14.50 62.70
C MET A 330 20.76 -15.63 61.63
N SER A 331 21.73 -15.75 60.69
CA SER A 331 22.99 -15.04 60.35
C SER A 331 23.46 -15.55 58.95
N SER A 332 24.59 -15.20 58.31
CA SER A 332 25.47 -14.00 58.22
C SER A 332 26.68 -14.35 57.31
N SER A 333 27.03 -13.52 56.32
CA SER A 333 28.38 -13.50 55.73
C SER A 333 28.57 -12.24 54.87
N GLU A 334 29.41 -11.31 55.33
CA GLU A 334 29.81 -10.09 54.63
C GLU A 334 31.32 -10.12 54.34
N GLU A 335 31.75 -9.42 53.29
CA GLU A 335 33.08 -8.76 53.21
C GLU A 335 32.96 -7.66 52.14
N GLN A 336 32.61 -6.42 52.52
CA GLN A 336 33.46 -5.29 52.95
C GLN A 336 34.26 -4.57 51.86
N ILE A 337 34.20 -3.23 51.92
CA ILE A 337 34.86 -2.27 51.03
C ILE A 337 35.70 -1.33 51.89
N ILE A 338 36.95 -1.04 51.48
CA ILE A 338 37.76 0.08 52.00
C ILE A 338 38.39 0.83 50.80
N PRO A 339 38.38 2.18 50.75
CA PRO A 339 38.78 2.97 49.59
C PRO A 339 40.23 3.48 49.65
N LEU A 340 40.68 4.18 48.60
CA LEU A 340 41.94 4.93 48.55
C LEU A 340 41.78 6.26 47.80
N VAL A 341 42.46 7.31 48.29
CA VAL A 341 42.44 8.70 47.78
C VAL A 341 43.86 9.25 47.79
N VAL A 342 44.29 9.90 46.70
CA VAL A 342 45.41 10.86 46.65
C VAL A 342 45.08 11.95 45.61
N GLU A 343 45.54 13.19 45.85
CA GLU A 343 45.17 14.41 45.12
C GLU A 343 46.21 14.88 44.07
N ASN A 344 45.83 15.95 43.35
CA ASN A 344 46.64 17.06 42.76
C ASN A 344 46.76 17.12 41.22
N GLN A 345 46.81 18.30 40.57
CA GLN A 345 46.20 19.64 40.79
C GLN A 345 46.48 20.53 39.53
N ASN A 346 45.95 21.77 39.50
CA ASN A 346 46.14 22.85 38.49
C ASN A 346 45.48 22.61 37.11
N GLN A 347 44.56 23.46 36.60
CA GLN A 347 44.61 24.92 36.31
C GLN A 347 45.50 25.26 35.09
N ASN A 348 44.95 25.75 33.97
CA ASN A 348 44.45 27.12 33.81
C ASN A 348 43.43 27.31 32.67
N GLN A 349 42.70 28.44 32.71
CA GLN A 349 41.96 29.00 31.56
C GLN A 349 42.84 29.98 30.77
N THR A 350 42.69 30.03 29.44
CA THR A 350 42.93 31.27 28.66
C THR A 350 41.97 31.33 27.48
N THR A 351 41.26 32.44 27.34
CA THR A 351 40.45 32.78 26.14
C THR A 351 41.30 33.53 25.13
N LEU A 352 41.20 33.20 23.84
CA LEU A 352 41.58 34.08 22.73
C LEU A 352 40.66 33.83 21.53
N GLU A 353 40.15 34.92 20.95
CA GLU A 353 39.63 34.95 19.58
C GLU A 353 40.79 35.16 18.59
N PHE A 354 40.66 34.71 17.34
CA PHE A 354 40.64 35.59 16.14
C PHE A 354 40.60 34.79 14.81
N ASP A 355 39.89 35.38 13.84
CA ASP A 355 39.95 35.22 12.37
C ASP A 355 39.77 33.86 11.65
N GLN A 356 39.13 33.97 10.47
CA GLN A 356 39.16 32.99 9.38
C GLN A 356 40.42 33.16 8.51
N PRO A 357 40.70 32.18 7.62
CA PRO A 357 40.63 32.56 6.21
C PRO A 357 39.97 31.53 5.27
N ASN A 358 39.79 31.96 4.02
CA ASN A 358 39.08 31.29 2.93
C ASN A 358 39.63 29.93 2.47
N ASN A 359 38.69 29.04 2.13
CA ASN A 359 38.56 28.29 0.87
C ASN A 359 39.84 27.86 0.11
N SER A 360 40.04 26.54 -0.03
CA SER A 360 40.73 25.93 -1.19
C SER A 360 40.30 24.47 -1.38
N GLN A 361 40.29 24.00 -2.64
CA GLN A 361 39.93 22.63 -3.01
C GLN A 361 41.01 21.62 -2.63
N LEU A 362 40.62 20.38 -2.36
CA LEU A 362 41.53 19.23 -2.40
C LEU A 362 40.94 18.11 -3.25
N VAL A 363 41.75 17.67 -4.22
CA VAL A 363 41.53 16.45 -5.02
C VAL A 363 42.00 15.25 -4.22
N VAL A 364 41.36 14.09 -4.40
CA VAL A 364 41.87 12.80 -3.91
C VAL A 364 42.02 11.87 -5.12
N GLU A 365 43.23 11.38 -5.34
CA GLU A 365 43.57 10.46 -6.42
C GLU A 365 43.16 9.02 -6.07
N ASN A 366 42.67 8.27 -7.07
CA ASN A 366 42.49 6.82 -6.93
C ASN A 366 43.82 6.11 -7.23
N VAL A 367 44.27 5.26 -6.31
CA VAL A 367 45.48 4.45 -6.48
C VAL A 367 45.11 3.07 -7.02
N GLU A 368 45.54 2.77 -8.25
CA GLU A 368 45.50 1.42 -8.82
C GLU A 368 46.54 0.49 -8.16
N THR A 369 46.23 -0.79 -8.05
CA THR A 369 47.25 -1.84 -7.81
C THR A 369 46.96 -3.08 -8.66
N ASN A 370 47.84 -3.37 -9.62
CA ASN A 370 47.82 -4.57 -10.45
C ASN A 370 48.42 -5.78 -9.73
N ILE A 371 47.83 -6.97 -9.91
CA ILE A 371 48.57 -8.25 -10.00
C ILE A 371 47.93 -9.10 -11.12
N LEU A 372 48.77 -9.77 -11.92
CA LEU A 372 48.38 -10.57 -13.09
C LEU A 372 48.15 -12.05 -12.76
N VAL A 373 47.35 -12.74 -13.58
CA VAL A 373 47.50 -14.17 -13.93
C VAL A 373 47.25 -14.32 -15.44
N GLU A 374 47.85 -15.34 -16.06
CA GLU A 374 48.18 -15.41 -17.49
C GLU A 374 47.08 -15.97 -18.43
N ASP A 375 47.28 -15.74 -19.73
CA ASP A 375 46.48 -16.23 -20.87
C ASP A 375 46.41 -17.76 -21.01
N THR A 376 45.35 -18.24 -21.67
CA THR A 376 45.55 -19.19 -22.79
C THR A 376 44.39 -19.19 -23.80
N ASN A 377 44.57 -18.40 -24.87
CA ASN A 377 43.98 -18.50 -26.22
C ASN A 377 42.87 -19.54 -26.51
N SER A 378 41.75 -19.08 -27.12
CA SER A 378 41.61 -19.21 -28.58
C SER A 378 40.51 -18.33 -29.21
N SER A 379 40.85 -17.70 -30.34
CA SER A 379 40.04 -16.99 -31.38
C SER A 379 38.52 -17.22 -31.39
N SER A 380 37.64 -16.24 -31.67
CA SER A 380 37.59 -15.31 -32.82
C SER A 380 36.47 -14.26 -32.62
N ILE A 381 36.36 -13.09 -33.28
CA ILE A 381 37.21 -12.36 -34.25
C ILE A 381 36.89 -10.84 -34.15
N THR A 382 37.68 -9.97 -34.81
CA THR A 382 37.66 -8.49 -34.61
C THR A 382 37.03 -7.68 -35.75
N SER A 383 36.44 -6.51 -35.44
CA SER A 383 36.56 -5.30 -36.27
C SER A 383 36.43 -4.03 -35.42
N VAL A 384 37.41 -3.12 -35.51
CA VAL A 384 37.42 -1.79 -34.85
C VAL A 384 37.57 -0.72 -35.93
N LEU A 385 36.94 0.44 -35.73
CA LEU A 385 37.27 1.67 -36.45
C LEU A 385 37.34 2.84 -35.46
N GLU A 386 38.49 3.52 -35.45
CA GLU A 386 38.69 4.79 -34.74
C GLU A 386 38.23 5.95 -35.63
N GLN A 387 37.94 7.11 -35.03
CA GLN A 387 37.93 8.39 -35.75
C GLN A 387 38.67 9.47 -34.95
N THR A 388 39.49 10.24 -35.67
CA THR A 388 40.40 11.25 -35.13
C THR A 388 39.75 12.63 -35.03
N VAL A 389 39.99 13.34 -33.94
CA VAL A 389 39.63 14.75 -33.80
C VAL A 389 40.67 15.64 -34.52
N ALA A 390 40.19 16.66 -35.24
CA ALA A 390 41.01 17.76 -35.73
C ALA A 390 40.53 19.09 -35.10
N ILE A 391 41.45 20.02 -34.86
CA ILE A 391 41.19 21.32 -34.22
C ILE A 391 41.75 22.43 -35.09
N GLU A 392 40.90 23.37 -35.52
CA GLU A 392 41.33 24.68 -36.02
C GLU A 392 40.43 25.81 -35.48
N ASN A 393 41.05 26.96 -35.24
CA ASN A 393 40.50 28.24 -34.78
C ASN A 393 41.66 29.27 -34.83
N PRO A 394 41.44 30.61 -34.87
CA PRO A 394 40.20 31.39 -34.90
C PRO A 394 40.08 32.29 -36.18
N VAL A 395 39.21 33.31 -36.27
CA VAL A 395 39.48 34.73 -35.86
C VAL A 395 38.21 35.62 -35.96
N GLN A 396 37.92 36.37 -34.88
CA GLN A 396 37.21 37.68 -34.73
C GLN A 396 35.96 38.06 -35.57
N GLY A 397 34.88 38.57 -34.91
CA GLY A 397 33.66 39.03 -35.64
C GLY A 397 32.62 40.00 -35.02
N LYS A 398 32.74 40.52 -33.77
CA LYS A 398 31.90 41.59 -33.15
C LYS A 398 30.35 41.42 -32.99
N SER A 399 29.89 41.68 -31.75
CA SER A 399 28.75 42.54 -31.38
C SER A 399 27.27 42.07 -31.49
N SER A 400 26.73 41.71 -30.32
CA SER A 400 25.45 42.18 -29.73
C SER A 400 24.09 41.56 -30.10
N GLN A 401 23.32 41.29 -29.03
CA GLN A 401 21.88 41.01 -28.92
C GLN A 401 21.30 39.81 -29.71
N LYS A 402 20.77 38.85 -28.95
CA LYS A 402 20.00 37.69 -29.42
C LYS A 402 18.68 37.61 -28.63
N PRO A 403 17.50 37.53 -29.28
CA PRO A 403 16.24 37.26 -28.59
C PRO A 403 16.12 35.78 -28.17
N THR A 404 15.26 35.51 -27.19
CA THR A 404 15.01 34.16 -26.66
C THR A 404 14.41 33.25 -27.74
N PRO A 405 14.98 32.06 -28.01
CA PRO A 405 14.35 31.08 -28.89
C PRO A 405 13.37 30.19 -28.13
N THR A 406 12.10 30.19 -28.54
CA THR A 406 11.17 29.09 -28.24
C THR A 406 11.65 27.83 -28.95
N ILE A 407 11.65 26.68 -28.27
CA ILE A 407 11.94 25.38 -28.89
C ILE A 407 10.62 24.63 -29.04
N VAL A 408 10.21 24.41 -30.29
CA VAL A 408 9.20 23.40 -30.64
C VAL A 408 9.94 22.10 -30.95
N VAL A 409 9.45 20.97 -30.44
CA VAL A 409 10.03 19.64 -30.70
C VAL A 409 9.11 18.90 -31.66
N GLU A 410 9.44 18.93 -32.95
CA GLU A 410 8.92 17.99 -33.94
C GLU A 410 9.97 16.89 -34.17
N GLU A 411 9.62 15.62 -33.94
CA GLU A 411 10.49 14.48 -34.24
C GLU A 411 9.81 13.55 -35.27
N SER A 412 10.15 13.75 -36.55
CA SER A 412 9.65 12.93 -37.66
C SER A 412 10.58 11.76 -37.94
N ILE A 413 10.18 10.53 -37.60
CA ILE A 413 10.93 9.31 -37.93
C ILE A 413 10.09 8.40 -38.85
N THR A 414 10.28 8.56 -40.16
CA THR A 414 9.65 7.71 -41.18
C THR A 414 10.45 6.42 -41.38
N THR A 415 10.09 5.35 -40.69
CA THR A 415 10.67 4.01 -40.93
C THR A 415 9.87 3.25 -42.00
N THR A 416 10.51 2.94 -43.13
CA THR A 416 9.86 2.26 -44.27
C THR A 416 9.60 0.78 -43.99
N ALA A 417 8.33 0.37 -44.05
CA ALA A 417 7.96 -1.04 -43.98
C ALA A 417 8.23 -1.75 -45.32
N SER A 418 9.03 -2.82 -45.30
CA SER A 418 9.11 -3.80 -46.40
C SER A 418 9.67 -5.15 -45.92
N GLU A 419 8.94 -6.22 -46.27
CA GLU A 419 9.43 -7.58 -46.49
C GLU A 419 10.22 -8.31 -45.37
N ILE A 420 9.47 -8.85 -44.39
CA ILE A 420 9.69 -10.22 -43.92
C ILE A 420 8.46 -11.05 -44.29
N SER A 421 8.64 -12.24 -44.85
CA SER A 421 7.58 -13.00 -45.52
C SER A 421 6.48 -13.50 -44.58
N ARG A 422 5.24 -13.45 -45.06
CA ARG A 422 4.13 -14.23 -44.49
C ARG A 422 4.41 -15.72 -44.66
N ASN A 423 4.32 -16.49 -43.56
CA ASN A 423 4.01 -17.92 -43.59
C ASN A 423 3.48 -18.38 -42.23
N ASP A 424 2.19 -18.65 -42.18
CA ASP A 424 1.45 -19.58 -41.31
C ASP A 424 2.07 -19.97 -39.96
N ASN A 425 1.75 -19.19 -38.92
CA ASN A 425 1.54 -19.69 -37.55
C ASN A 425 0.71 -18.69 -36.72
N TYR A 426 -0.51 -18.39 -37.19
CA TYR A 426 -1.48 -17.58 -36.44
C TYR A 426 -2.18 -18.42 -35.35
N ASN A 427 -1.42 -18.76 -34.31
CA ASN A 427 -1.93 -19.20 -33.00
C ASN A 427 -0.81 -19.03 -31.95
N GLN A 428 -1.18 -18.57 -30.74
CA GLN A 428 -0.28 -18.17 -29.66
C GLN A 428 0.57 -16.90 -29.87
N ILE A 429 -0.08 -15.73 -29.96
CA ILE A 429 0.28 -14.62 -29.08
C ILE A 429 -0.99 -14.20 -28.34
N SER A 430 -0.97 -14.32 -27.01
CA SER A 430 -2.04 -13.92 -26.11
C SER A 430 -1.40 -13.21 -24.91
N LEU A 431 -2.14 -12.30 -24.29
CA LEU A 431 -1.65 -11.44 -23.21
C LEU A 431 -1.01 -12.25 -22.08
N THR A 432 0.21 -11.89 -21.70
CA THR A 432 0.88 -12.25 -20.45
C THR A 432 1.88 -11.16 -20.10
N ASP A 433 1.88 -10.67 -18.86
CA ASP A 433 2.99 -9.88 -18.34
C ASP A 433 4.23 -10.76 -18.28
N THR A 434 5.28 -10.44 -19.05
CA THR A 434 6.52 -11.22 -18.94
C THR A 434 7.07 -11.11 -17.52
N LEU A 435 7.63 -12.20 -16.97
CA LEU A 435 8.22 -12.21 -15.62
C LEU A 435 9.12 -11.00 -15.34
N SER A 436 9.91 -10.58 -16.33
CA SER A 436 10.77 -9.39 -16.25
C SER A 436 10.00 -8.11 -15.96
N GLN A 437 8.82 -7.92 -16.57
CA GLN A 437 7.95 -6.76 -16.31
C GLN A 437 7.28 -6.86 -14.93
N ILE A 438 6.83 -8.04 -14.50
CA ILE A 438 6.25 -8.20 -13.15
C ILE A 438 7.30 -7.89 -12.07
N GLU A 439 8.54 -8.38 -12.25
CA GLU A 439 9.67 -8.07 -11.37
C GLU A 439 10.09 -6.59 -11.40
N LEU A 440 10.03 -5.93 -12.57
CA LEU A 440 10.29 -4.49 -12.71
C LEU A 440 9.16 -3.62 -12.12
N ASN A 441 7.90 -4.02 -12.24
CA ASN A 441 6.76 -3.28 -11.69
C ASN A 441 6.77 -3.36 -10.16
N ARG A 442 6.78 -4.57 -9.61
CA ARG A 442 6.87 -4.77 -8.15
C ARG A 442 8.16 -4.20 -7.59
N GLY A 443 9.28 -4.36 -8.30
CA GLY A 443 10.51 -3.66 -8.00
C GLY A 443 10.28 -2.15 -7.84
N ARG A 444 9.69 -1.48 -8.83
CA ARG A 444 9.46 -0.02 -8.80
C ARG A 444 8.44 0.43 -7.74
N GLU A 445 7.40 -0.34 -7.44
CA GLU A 445 6.50 -0.07 -6.30
C GLU A 445 7.27 0.00 -4.97
N PHE A 446 8.07 -1.04 -4.68
CA PHE A 446 8.92 -1.06 -3.49
C PHE A 446 10.09 -0.06 -3.59
N ALA A 447 10.57 0.32 -4.78
CA ALA A 447 11.58 1.38 -4.93
C ALA A 447 11.06 2.72 -4.41
N GLY A 448 9.84 3.10 -4.81
CA GLY A 448 9.17 4.32 -4.36
C GLY A 448 8.92 4.31 -2.86
N TYR A 449 8.12 3.35 -2.37
CA TYR A 449 7.73 3.30 -0.97
C TYR A 449 8.91 3.08 -0.01
N LEU A 450 9.95 2.33 -0.41
CA LEU A 450 11.14 2.12 0.42
C LEU A 450 12.22 3.20 0.21
N GLY A 451 11.99 4.24 -0.59
CA GLY A 451 12.94 5.31 -0.88
C GLY A 451 14.30 4.79 -1.38
N LYS A 452 14.31 4.14 -2.55
CA LYS A 452 15.48 3.40 -3.07
C LYS A 452 15.57 3.41 -4.59
N ASN A 453 16.76 3.72 -5.11
CA ASN A 453 17.18 3.21 -6.41
C ASN A 453 17.45 1.69 -6.27
N ILE A 454 16.62 0.86 -6.90
CA ILE A 454 16.86 -0.59 -7.00
C ILE A 454 17.77 -0.85 -8.20
N THR A 455 18.85 -1.58 -7.98
CA THR A 455 19.78 -2.01 -9.03
C THR A 455 19.04 -2.89 -10.03
N LYS A 456 19.09 -2.55 -11.32
CA LYS A 456 18.47 -3.30 -12.43
C LYS A 456 19.12 -4.68 -12.62
N LYS A 457 18.77 -5.65 -11.77
CA LYS A 457 19.18 -7.05 -11.86
C LYS A 457 18.08 -7.87 -12.52
N THR A 458 18.20 -8.11 -13.83
CA THR A 458 17.22 -8.88 -14.59
C THR A 458 17.05 -10.29 -14.02
N VAL A 459 15.83 -10.62 -13.60
CA VAL A 459 15.44 -11.96 -13.17
C VAL A 459 14.80 -12.71 -14.33
N THR A 460 15.23 -13.94 -14.57
CA THR A 460 14.65 -14.84 -15.56
C THR A 460 14.06 -16.08 -14.89
N ALA A 461 13.20 -16.79 -15.61
CA ALA A 461 12.67 -18.09 -15.19
C ALA A 461 13.78 -19.11 -14.86
N ALA A 462 14.97 -18.97 -15.47
CA ALA A 462 16.13 -19.81 -15.15
C ALA A 462 16.77 -19.46 -13.80
N ASN A 463 16.80 -18.17 -13.41
CA ASN A 463 17.28 -17.77 -12.08
C ASN A 463 16.38 -18.34 -10.97
N ILE A 464 15.06 -18.19 -11.13
CA ILE A 464 14.07 -18.74 -10.18
C ILE A 464 14.22 -20.27 -10.08
N ARG A 465 14.21 -20.97 -11.22
CA ARG A 465 14.38 -22.43 -11.26
C ARG A 465 15.67 -22.88 -10.57
N ASN A 466 16.80 -22.21 -10.81
CA ASN A 466 18.09 -22.57 -10.23
C ASN A 466 18.12 -22.39 -8.70
N THR A 467 17.45 -21.37 -8.16
CA THR A 467 17.25 -21.20 -6.71
C THR A 467 16.39 -22.33 -6.15
N LEU A 468 15.22 -22.61 -6.76
CA LEU A 468 14.31 -23.67 -6.31
C LEU A 468 14.99 -25.06 -6.35
N SER A 469 15.66 -25.40 -7.45
CA SER A 469 16.53 -26.60 -7.60
C SER A 469 17.65 -26.68 -6.56
N SER A 470 18.09 -25.57 -5.98
CA SER A 470 19.13 -25.56 -4.95
C SER A 470 18.54 -25.76 -3.54
N VAL A 471 17.32 -25.28 -3.32
CA VAL A 471 16.54 -25.51 -2.10
C VAL A 471 15.98 -26.94 -2.02
N GLU A 472 15.75 -27.62 -3.15
CA GLU A 472 15.41 -29.05 -3.15
C GLU A 472 16.48 -29.93 -2.50
N LYS A 473 17.76 -29.54 -2.63
CA LYS A 473 18.90 -30.29 -2.09
C LYS A 473 18.96 -30.31 -0.55
N ILE A 474 18.20 -29.44 0.12
CA ILE A 474 18.05 -29.41 1.59
C ILE A 474 16.72 -30.01 2.08
N GLY A 475 15.97 -30.70 1.21
CA GLY A 475 14.77 -31.47 1.59
C GLY A 475 13.45 -30.68 1.66
N ILE A 476 13.45 -29.43 1.19
CA ILE A 476 12.24 -28.63 0.95
C ILE A 476 11.81 -28.86 -0.50
N ARG A 477 10.51 -28.80 -0.81
CA ARG A 477 10.01 -28.84 -2.21
C ARG A 477 9.26 -27.53 -2.47
N PRO A 478 9.96 -26.50 -2.94
CA PRO A 478 9.42 -25.15 -3.04
C PRO A 478 8.81 -24.85 -4.41
N ALA A 479 7.78 -24.02 -4.43
CA ALA A 479 7.29 -23.34 -5.64
C ALA A 479 7.16 -21.83 -5.39
N ILE A 480 7.22 -21.02 -6.44
CA ILE A 480 6.81 -19.60 -6.40
C ILE A 480 5.58 -19.41 -7.28
N VAL A 481 4.57 -18.72 -6.76
CA VAL A 481 3.37 -18.31 -7.49
C VAL A 481 3.37 -16.79 -7.58
N TYR A 482 3.45 -16.28 -8.79
CA TYR A 482 3.15 -14.88 -9.07
C TYR A 482 1.65 -14.75 -9.31
N VAL A 483 0.98 -13.96 -8.48
CA VAL A 483 -0.45 -13.66 -8.59
C VAL A 483 -0.58 -12.26 -9.17
N SER A 484 -1.11 -12.15 -10.39
CA SER A 484 -1.30 -10.87 -11.07
C SER A 484 -2.78 -10.62 -11.33
N ALA A 485 -3.32 -9.52 -10.80
CA ALA A 485 -4.73 -9.16 -10.86
C ALA A 485 -4.91 -7.96 -11.79
N GLN A 486 -4.99 -8.27 -13.09
CA GLN A 486 -5.26 -7.34 -14.19
C GLN A 486 -6.76 -6.99 -14.23
N PRO A 487 -7.17 -5.86 -14.84
CA PRO A 487 -8.56 -5.39 -14.82
C PRO A 487 -9.60 -6.48 -15.17
N ASN A 488 -9.35 -7.24 -16.24
CA ASN A 488 -10.27 -8.27 -16.75
C ASN A 488 -9.80 -9.72 -16.48
N ASN A 489 -8.74 -9.94 -15.69
CA ASN A 489 -8.13 -11.26 -15.54
C ASN A 489 -7.25 -11.41 -14.29
N LEU A 490 -7.48 -12.48 -13.52
CA LEU A 490 -6.57 -12.99 -12.49
C LEU A 490 -5.69 -14.11 -13.07
N GLU A 491 -4.40 -13.79 -13.28
CA GLU A 491 -3.36 -14.68 -13.77
C GLU A 491 -2.49 -15.24 -12.62
N LEU A 492 -2.09 -16.51 -12.76
CA LEU A 492 -1.14 -17.19 -11.90
C LEU A 492 0.04 -17.69 -12.75
N GLN A 493 1.27 -17.23 -12.48
CA GLN A 493 2.49 -17.82 -13.03
C GLN A 493 3.19 -18.68 -11.95
N LEU A 494 3.10 -20.00 -12.10
CA LEU A 494 3.74 -20.98 -11.22
C LEU A 494 5.15 -21.31 -11.71
N PHE A 495 6.13 -21.20 -10.81
CA PHE A 495 7.52 -21.57 -11.01
C PHE A 495 7.87 -22.76 -10.12
N LEU A 496 8.34 -23.83 -10.75
CA LEU A 496 8.73 -25.10 -10.13
C LEU A 496 10.26 -25.27 -10.16
N PRO A 497 10.83 -26.20 -9.36
CA PRO A 497 12.26 -26.50 -9.37
C PRO A 497 12.80 -27.03 -10.71
N ASN A 498 11.91 -27.55 -11.56
CA ASN A 498 12.18 -28.06 -12.90
C ASN A 498 11.06 -27.62 -13.88
N GLY A 499 11.15 -28.02 -15.16
CA GLY A 499 10.13 -27.68 -16.17
C GLY A 499 10.15 -26.21 -16.65
N ARG A 500 9.16 -25.83 -17.46
CA ARG A 500 8.88 -24.43 -17.86
C ARG A 500 7.92 -23.78 -16.84
N PRO A 501 7.87 -22.44 -16.72
CA PRO A 501 6.83 -21.78 -15.94
C PRO A 501 5.45 -22.16 -16.46
N ILE A 502 4.49 -22.29 -15.54
CA ILE A 502 3.13 -22.76 -15.83
C ILE A 502 2.18 -21.60 -15.57
N VAL A 503 1.56 -21.09 -16.64
CA VAL A 503 0.58 -20.02 -16.56
C VAL A 503 -0.83 -20.61 -16.45
N ARG A 504 -1.67 -19.97 -15.64
CA ARG A 504 -3.11 -20.24 -15.50
C ARG A 504 -3.86 -18.92 -15.38
N SER A 505 -5.10 -18.90 -15.83
CA SER A 505 -6.07 -17.83 -15.58
C SER A 505 -7.27 -18.42 -14.84
N SER A 506 -7.91 -17.60 -14.01
CA SER A 506 -9.18 -17.92 -13.36
C SER A 506 -10.36 -17.09 -13.88
N GLY A 507 -10.09 -16.02 -14.64
CA GLY A 507 -11.09 -15.22 -15.37
C GLY A 507 -11.88 -14.21 -14.52
N GLN A 508 -11.48 -13.97 -13.27
CA GLN A 508 -12.07 -12.91 -12.43
C GLN A 508 -11.43 -11.55 -12.75
N THR A 509 -12.18 -10.47 -12.50
CA THR A 509 -11.66 -9.10 -12.59
C THR A 509 -10.77 -8.77 -11.40
N ARG A 510 -9.95 -7.72 -11.51
CA ARG A 510 -9.19 -7.18 -10.37
C ARG A 510 -10.10 -6.87 -9.19
N ASP A 511 -11.22 -6.19 -9.45
CA ASP A 511 -12.09 -5.68 -8.40
C ASP A 511 -12.86 -6.80 -7.67
N GLU A 512 -13.29 -7.84 -8.38
CA GLU A 512 -13.90 -9.05 -7.77
C GLU A 512 -12.96 -9.70 -6.75
N VAL A 513 -11.68 -9.87 -7.13
CA VAL A 513 -10.67 -10.52 -6.29
C VAL A 513 -10.34 -9.65 -5.08
N ILE A 514 -10.17 -8.34 -5.29
CA ILE A 514 -9.88 -7.36 -4.24
C ILE A 514 -11.06 -7.22 -3.26
N GLU A 515 -12.30 -7.23 -3.74
CA GLU A 515 -13.49 -7.14 -2.88
C GLU A 515 -13.63 -8.38 -1.98
N VAL A 516 -13.45 -9.58 -2.55
CA VAL A 516 -13.51 -10.83 -1.77
C VAL A 516 -12.32 -10.96 -0.83
N ALA A 517 -11.11 -10.51 -1.21
CA ALA A 517 -9.94 -10.42 -0.34
C ALA A 517 -10.18 -9.51 0.88
N LYS A 518 -10.73 -8.30 0.64
CA LYS A 518 -11.12 -7.35 1.70
C LYS A 518 -12.19 -7.95 2.61
N LYS A 519 -13.24 -8.57 2.07
CA LYS A 519 -14.29 -9.26 2.85
C LYS A 519 -13.72 -10.39 3.72
N PHE A 520 -12.95 -11.31 3.12
CA PHE A 520 -12.31 -12.44 3.80
C PHE A 520 -11.45 -12.00 5.00
N THR A 521 -10.54 -11.06 4.76
CA THR A 521 -9.60 -10.60 5.80
C THR A 521 -10.32 -9.82 6.90
N ASN A 522 -11.33 -9.01 6.56
CA ASN A 522 -12.18 -8.32 7.54
C ASN A 522 -12.96 -9.31 8.43
N GLN A 523 -13.47 -10.41 7.90
CA GLN A 523 -14.19 -11.42 8.68
C GLN A 523 -13.28 -12.15 9.66
N ILE A 524 -12.06 -12.56 9.23
CA ILE A 524 -11.11 -13.23 10.11
C ILE A 524 -10.58 -12.30 11.22
N ARG A 525 -10.21 -11.05 10.89
CA ARG A 525 -9.53 -10.14 11.84
C ARG A 525 -10.44 -9.54 12.93
N THR A 526 -11.76 -9.77 12.87
CA THR A 526 -12.74 -9.10 13.73
C THR A 526 -12.98 -9.87 15.04
N PRO A 527 -12.61 -9.34 16.23
CA PRO A 527 -12.69 -10.10 17.49
C PRO A 527 -14.12 -10.45 17.95
N SER A 528 -15.14 -9.73 17.49
CA SER A 528 -16.55 -10.09 17.74
C SER A 528 -17.06 -11.26 16.88
N GLN A 529 -16.27 -11.72 15.90
CA GLN A 529 -16.60 -12.83 14.99
C GLN A 529 -15.83 -14.13 15.32
N LEU A 530 -15.16 -14.23 16.48
CA LEU A 530 -14.41 -15.43 16.89
C LEU A 530 -15.22 -16.74 16.97
N ASN A 531 -16.54 -16.66 17.11
CA ASN A 531 -17.45 -17.81 17.12
C ASN A 531 -18.12 -18.05 15.74
N SER A 532 -17.73 -17.30 14.70
CA SER A 532 -18.36 -17.28 13.38
C SER A 532 -17.49 -17.97 12.34
N HIS A 533 -18.12 -18.70 11.42
CA HIS A 533 -17.46 -19.32 10.27
C HIS A 533 -17.80 -18.62 8.94
N ASN A 534 -18.37 -17.41 9.01
CA ASN A 534 -18.77 -16.59 7.85
C ASN A 534 -17.61 -16.22 6.90
N TYR A 535 -16.36 -16.37 7.31
CA TYR A 535 -15.19 -16.21 6.44
C TYR A 535 -15.03 -17.34 5.42
N LEU A 536 -15.54 -18.55 5.70
CA LEU A 536 -15.31 -19.75 4.87
C LEU A 536 -15.75 -19.59 3.40
N PRO A 537 -16.91 -19.01 3.05
CA PRO A 537 -17.29 -18.83 1.65
C PRO A 537 -16.31 -17.96 0.85
N ASN A 538 -15.73 -16.93 1.47
CA ASN A 538 -14.74 -16.07 0.83
C ASN A 538 -13.35 -16.74 0.81
N ALA A 539 -13.00 -17.50 1.85
CA ALA A 539 -11.81 -18.36 1.88
C ALA A 539 -11.81 -19.41 0.74
N GLN A 540 -12.99 -19.96 0.45
CA GLN A 540 -13.22 -20.96 -0.60
C GLN A 540 -13.19 -20.34 -2.00
N LYS A 541 -13.80 -19.16 -2.21
CA LYS A 541 -13.64 -18.39 -3.46
C LYS A 541 -12.17 -18.10 -3.76
N LEU A 542 -11.45 -17.52 -2.81
CA LEU A 542 -10.03 -17.18 -2.99
C LEU A 542 -9.16 -18.44 -3.19
N HIS A 543 -9.46 -19.57 -2.52
CA HIS A 543 -8.79 -20.84 -2.83
C HIS A 543 -9.09 -21.31 -4.27
N GLN A 544 -10.35 -21.25 -4.71
CA GLN A 544 -10.79 -21.64 -6.05
C GLN A 544 -10.15 -20.78 -7.16
N TRP A 545 -9.78 -19.54 -6.85
CA TRP A 545 -9.14 -18.62 -7.79
C TRP A 545 -7.61 -18.68 -7.76
N LEU A 546 -7.01 -18.76 -6.56
CA LEU A 546 -5.55 -18.64 -6.36
C LEU A 546 -4.80 -19.98 -6.28
N ILE A 547 -5.48 -21.08 -5.95
CA ILE A 547 -4.84 -22.38 -5.68
C ILE A 547 -5.38 -23.48 -6.61
N ALA A 548 -6.70 -23.59 -6.77
CA ALA A 548 -7.30 -24.67 -7.56
C ALA A 548 -6.77 -24.78 -9.01
N PRO A 549 -6.49 -23.70 -9.76
CA PRO A 549 -5.98 -23.80 -11.14
C PRO A 549 -4.57 -24.41 -11.25
N ILE A 550 -3.81 -24.41 -10.14
CA ILE A 550 -2.42 -24.90 -10.05
C ILE A 550 -2.27 -26.13 -9.12
N ALA A 551 -3.35 -26.58 -8.49
CA ALA A 551 -3.31 -27.61 -7.44
C ALA A 551 -2.79 -28.97 -7.94
N GLU A 552 -3.08 -29.36 -9.19
CA GLU A 552 -2.57 -30.58 -9.80
C GLU A 552 -1.05 -30.54 -9.97
N GLU A 553 -0.50 -29.43 -10.46
CA GLU A 553 0.94 -29.24 -10.67
C GLU A 553 1.70 -29.27 -9.33
N LEU A 554 1.14 -28.62 -8.30
CA LEU A 554 1.66 -28.63 -6.93
C LEU A 554 1.66 -30.06 -6.33
N ALA A 555 0.63 -30.85 -6.61
CA ALA A 555 0.53 -32.24 -6.15
C ALA A 555 1.50 -33.17 -6.90
N ASN A 556 1.54 -33.09 -8.23
CA ASN A 556 2.42 -33.90 -9.09
C ASN A 556 3.91 -33.67 -8.75
N HIS A 557 4.30 -32.41 -8.52
CA HIS A 557 5.66 -32.06 -8.08
C HIS A 557 5.89 -32.22 -6.56
N ASN A 558 4.88 -32.72 -5.82
CA ASN A 558 4.94 -32.99 -4.38
C ASN A 558 5.40 -31.78 -3.56
N ILE A 559 4.96 -30.57 -3.94
CA ILE A 559 5.35 -29.30 -3.33
C ILE A 559 4.93 -29.27 -1.85
N ASN A 560 5.80 -28.76 -0.98
CA ASN A 560 5.55 -28.65 0.47
C ASN A 560 5.78 -27.23 1.03
N THR A 561 6.25 -26.31 0.20
CA THR A 561 6.40 -24.88 0.50
C THR A 561 5.97 -24.05 -0.70
N ILE A 562 5.09 -23.07 -0.50
CA ILE A 562 4.67 -22.12 -1.55
C ILE A 562 5.06 -20.70 -1.13
N ILE A 563 5.77 -20.01 -2.00
CA ILE A 563 6.03 -18.57 -1.91
C ILE A 563 5.05 -17.87 -2.84
N PHE A 564 4.39 -16.83 -2.35
CA PHE A 564 3.60 -15.93 -3.19
C PHE A 564 4.37 -14.63 -3.44
N SER A 565 4.29 -14.11 -4.65
CA SER A 565 4.51 -12.69 -4.93
C SER A 565 3.22 -12.16 -5.52
N MET A 566 2.65 -11.11 -4.91
CA MET A 566 1.31 -10.63 -5.22
C MET A 566 1.30 -9.13 -5.57
N ASP A 567 0.35 -8.75 -6.42
CA ASP A 567 0.02 -7.35 -6.69
C ASP A 567 -0.54 -6.64 -5.46
N SER A 568 -0.58 -5.31 -5.54
CA SER A 568 -1.16 -4.43 -4.53
C SER A 568 -2.63 -4.77 -4.24
N GLY A 569 -3.02 -4.69 -2.96
CA GLY A 569 -4.34 -5.01 -2.44
C GLY A 569 -4.60 -6.51 -2.18
N LEU A 570 -3.62 -7.37 -2.50
CA LEU A 570 -3.66 -8.82 -2.23
C LEU A 570 -2.61 -9.26 -1.19
N ARG A 571 -1.63 -8.41 -0.86
CA ARG A 571 -0.45 -8.79 -0.05
C ARG A 571 -0.81 -9.07 1.41
N THR A 572 -1.96 -8.60 1.87
CA THR A 572 -2.48 -8.84 3.23
C THR A 572 -3.55 -9.93 3.33
N ILE A 573 -3.79 -10.71 2.27
CA ILE A 573 -4.62 -11.92 2.35
C ILE A 573 -3.98 -12.91 3.35
N PRO A 574 -4.71 -13.42 4.36
CA PRO A 574 -4.21 -14.47 5.26
C PRO A 574 -4.22 -15.82 4.54
N ILE A 575 -3.25 -16.02 3.64
CA ILE A 575 -3.12 -17.18 2.74
C ILE A 575 -3.16 -18.53 3.47
N ALA A 576 -2.72 -18.57 4.73
CA ALA A 576 -2.79 -19.75 5.58
C ALA A 576 -4.22 -20.24 5.83
N ALA A 577 -5.20 -19.33 5.83
CA ALA A 577 -6.62 -19.61 6.07
C ALA A 577 -7.48 -19.71 4.79
N LEU A 578 -6.87 -19.73 3.59
CA LEU A 578 -7.55 -20.19 2.39
C LEU A 578 -7.99 -21.64 2.57
N HIS A 579 -9.18 -22.00 2.10
CA HIS A 579 -9.83 -23.27 2.46
C HIS A 579 -10.37 -23.98 1.23
N ASP A 580 -10.00 -25.25 1.02
CA ASP A 580 -10.34 -25.98 -0.21
C ASP A 580 -11.76 -26.59 -0.24
N GLY A 581 -12.47 -26.48 0.88
CA GLY A 581 -13.78 -27.09 1.11
C GLY A 581 -13.75 -28.20 2.16
N GLN A 582 -12.57 -28.76 2.46
CA GLN A 582 -12.33 -29.78 3.48
C GLN A 582 -11.29 -29.35 4.53
N GLN A 583 -10.28 -28.58 4.13
CA GLN A 583 -9.13 -28.22 4.98
C GLN A 583 -8.49 -26.89 4.57
N PHE A 584 -7.68 -26.32 5.48
CA PHE A 584 -6.95 -25.07 5.26
C PHE A 584 -5.64 -25.27 4.47
N LEU A 585 -5.19 -24.25 3.74
CA LEU A 585 -3.98 -24.30 2.90
C LEU A 585 -2.71 -24.58 3.72
N VAL A 586 -2.65 -24.06 4.96
CA VAL A 586 -1.57 -24.34 5.93
C VAL A 586 -1.46 -25.83 6.30
N GLU A 587 -2.53 -26.60 6.15
CA GLU A 587 -2.52 -28.05 6.39
C GLU A 587 -1.80 -28.82 5.29
N LYS A 588 -1.67 -28.26 4.09
CA LYS A 588 -0.91 -28.83 2.97
C LYS A 588 0.51 -28.27 2.89
N TYR A 589 0.67 -26.95 2.92
CA TYR A 589 1.92 -26.28 2.57
C TYR A 589 2.47 -25.40 3.69
N SER A 590 3.80 -25.21 3.71
CA SER A 590 4.46 -24.11 4.40
C SER A 590 4.37 -22.87 3.52
N LEU A 591 4.14 -21.69 4.09
CA LEU A 591 3.74 -20.51 3.31
C LEU A 591 4.67 -19.31 3.55
N GLY A 592 4.86 -18.49 2.52
CA GLY A 592 5.56 -17.22 2.63
C GLY A 592 5.20 -16.23 1.51
N LEU A 593 5.57 -14.97 1.71
CA LEU A 593 5.30 -13.84 0.82
C LEU A 593 6.63 -13.16 0.45
N ILE A 594 6.85 -12.82 -0.83
CA ILE A 594 8.00 -12.01 -1.27
C ILE A 594 7.54 -10.73 -1.98
N PRO A 595 8.20 -9.58 -1.76
CA PRO A 595 7.93 -8.34 -2.48
C PRO A 595 8.20 -8.53 -3.98
N SER A 596 9.41 -9.00 -4.31
CA SER A 596 9.77 -9.57 -5.60
C SER A 596 10.96 -10.53 -5.41
N PHE A 597 11.28 -11.35 -6.40
CA PHE A 597 12.45 -12.23 -6.37
C PHE A 597 13.76 -11.41 -6.46
N THR A 598 13.76 -10.31 -7.21
CA THR A 598 14.88 -9.35 -7.31
C THR A 598 15.23 -8.73 -5.95
N LEU A 599 14.22 -8.47 -5.11
CA LEU A 599 14.37 -7.86 -3.79
C LEU A 599 14.64 -8.85 -2.66
N THR A 600 14.53 -10.17 -2.90
CA THR A 600 14.65 -11.19 -1.87
C THR A 600 15.98 -11.93 -1.95
N ASP A 601 16.80 -11.84 -0.89
CA ASP A 601 17.93 -12.76 -0.73
C ASP A 601 17.40 -14.15 -0.41
N THR A 602 17.41 -15.01 -1.43
CA THR A 602 16.93 -16.39 -1.39
C THR A 602 18.00 -17.39 -0.92
N THR A 603 19.17 -16.95 -0.46
CA THR A 603 20.24 -17.86 0.02
C THR A 603 19.87 -18.51 1.36
N TYR A 604 19.74 -19.85 1.35
CA TYR A 604 19.56 -20.61 2.59
C TYR A 604 20.80 -20.53 3.48
N VAL A 605 20.59 -20.18 4.74
CA VAL A 605 21.59 -20.25 5.81
C VAL A 605 20.94 -20.86 7.05
N GLY A 606 21.48 -22.01 7.47
CA GLY A 606 21.00 -22.71 8.65
C GLY A 606 21.14 -21.89 9.94
N LEU A 607 20.10 -21.97 10.78
CA LEU A 607 20.04 -21.34 12.10
C LEU A 607 20.67 -22.20 13.23
N ASN A 608 21.11 -23.42 12.93
CA ASN A 608 21.75 -24.33 13.90
C ASN A 608 22.89 -23.63 14.68
N GLY A 609 22.83 -23.68 16.00
CA GLY A 609 23.84 -23.09 16.90
C GLY A 609 23.89 -21.56 16.90
N SER A 610 22.95 -20.86 16.22
CA SER A 610 22.86 -19.40 16.30
C SER A 610 22.13 -18.93 17.56
N GLN A 611 22.37 -17.69 17.96
CA GLN A 611 21.73 -17.10 19.13
C GLN A 611 20.57 -16.16 18.75
N VAL A 612 19.61 -16.00 19.67
CA VAL A 612 18.52 -15.02 19.57
C VAL A 612 18.75 -13.82 20.50
N LEU A 613 18.47 -12.62 19.98
CA LEU A 613 18.34 -11.39 20.77
C LEU A 613 16.84 -11.07 20.91
N ALA A 614 16.28 -11.30 22.08
CA ALA A 614 14.85 -11.19 22.35
C ALA A 614 14.54 -9.94 23.19
N MET A 615 14.04 -8.88 22.59
CA MET A 615 13.80 -7.60 23.24
C MET A 615 12.30 -7.25 23.22
N GLY A 616 11.81 -6.51 24.21
CA GLY A 616 10.39 -6.14 24.22
C GLY A 616 9.94 -5.22 25.35
N ALA A 617 8.73 -4.68 25.22
CA ALA A 617 8.07 -3.83 26.21
C ALA A 617 6.74 -4.46 26.63
N SER A 618 6.59 -4.70 27.93
CA SER A 618 5.32 -5.12 28.56
C SER A 618 4.56 -3.95 29.16
N GLU A 619 5.28 -2.89 29.52
CA GLU A 619 4.78 -1.64 30.06
C GLU A 619 5.16 -0.51 29.08
N PHE A 620 4.37 0.55 29.08
CA PHE A 620 4.54 1.69 28.17
C PHE A 620 4.43 2.98 29.01
N PRO A 621 5.45 3.86 29.01
CA PRO A 621 5.40 5.11 29.76
C PRO A 621 4.21 5.99 29.32
N GLY A 622 3.61 6.74 30.25
CA GLY A 622 2.30 7.40 30.05
C GLY A 622 2.22 8.52 29.00
N ASN A 623 3.32 8.81 28.29
CA ASN A 623 3.36 9.65 27.09
C ASN A 623 3.28 8.84 25.78
N THR A 624 3.19 7.52 25.86
CA THR A 624 2.95 6.61 24.74
C THR A 624 1.55 6.03 24.89
N GLU A 625 0.71 6.20 23.86
CA GLU A 625 -0.73 5.91 23.88
C GLU A 625 -1.04 4.40 23.76
N GLN A 626 -0.19 3.57 24.35
CA GLN A 626 -0.10 2.13 24.09
C GLN A 626 -0.50 1.30 25.31
N THR A 627 -1.23 0.21 25.06
CA THR A 627 -1.75 -0.66 26.13
C THR A 627 -0.68 -1.64 26.64
N PRO A 628 -0.62 -1.95 27.94
CA PRO A 628 0.33 -2.94 28.45
C PRO A 628 0.18 -4.31 27.78
N LEU A 629 1.31 -4.97 27.51
CA LEU A 629 1.41 -6.31 26.92
C LEU A 629 1.97 -7.30 27.96
N PRO A 630 1.16 -7.75 28.93
CA PRO A 630 1.62 -8.56 30.05
C PRO A 630 2.19 -9.93 29.64
N ALA A 631 1.94 -10.45 28.43
CA ALA A 631 2.58 -11.68 27.97
C ALA A 631 4.09 -11.54 27.70
N VAL A 632 4.55 -10.37 27.27
CA VAL A 632 5.94 -10.13 26.80
C VAL A 632 7.03 -10.62 27.76
N PRO A 633 6.96 -10.40 29.10
CA PRO A 633 7.99 -10.90 30.02
C PRO A 633 8.03 -12.43 30.10
N VAL A 634 6.91 -13.10 29.84
CA VAL A 634 6.81 -14.56 29.77
C VAL A 634 7.31 -15.06 28.41
N GLU A 635 6.97 -14.37 27.32
CA GLU A 635 7.43 -14.69 25.96
C GLU A 635 8.95 -14.67 25.85
N LEU A 636 9.58 -13.52 26.15
CA LEU A 636 11.03 -13.33 26.07
C LEU A 636 11.77 -14.37 26.94
N LYS A 637 11.30 -14.59 28.17
CA LYS A 637 11.88 -15.56 29.11
C LYS A 637 11.75 -17.00 28.63
N SER A 638 10.62 -17.36 28.01
CA SER A 638 10.38 -18.70 27.49
C SER A 638 11.29 -19.01 26.30
N ILE A 639 11.44 -18.03 25.41
CA ILE A 639 12.36 -18.11 24.26
C ILE A 639 13.79 -18.37 24.77
N VAL A 640 14.37 -17.47 25.55
CA VAL A 640 15.83 -17.52 25.83
C VAL A 640 16.28 -18.58 26.83
N ASN A 641 15.40 -19.01 27.75
CA ASN A 641 15.76 -20.01 28.77
C ASN A 641 15.46 -21.45 28.36
N ASN A 642 14.40 -21.67 27.56
CA ASN A 642 13.84 -23.01 27.35
C ASN A 642 13.88 -23.46 25.88
N LEU A 643 13.76 -22.54 24.91
CA LEU A 643 13.47 -22.88 23.51
C LEU A 643 14.62 -22.55 22.55
N TRP A 644 15.39 -21.50 22.81
CA TRP A 644 16.48 -21.07 21.93
C TRP A 644 17.57 -20.30 22.72
N PRO A 645 18.86 -20.65 22.61
CA PRO A 645 19.93 -19.97 23.36
C PRO A 645 20.06 -18.50 22.94
N GLY A 646 20.09 -17.58 23.89
CA GLY A 646 20.07 -16.15 23.57
C GLY A 646 20.26 -15.20 24.75
N LYS A 647 19.92 -13.93 24.53
CA LYS A 647 19.81 -12.89 25.56
C LYS A 647 18.48 -12.18 25.43
N SER A 648 17.90 -11.78 26.57
CA SER A 648 16.65 -11.03 26.61
C SER A 648 16.78 -9.67 27.30
N PHE A 649 16.07 -8.66 26.80
CA PHE A 649 16.00 -7.32 27.39
C PHE A 649 14.55 -6.82 27.42
N LEU A 650 14.07 -6.45 28.61
CA LEU A 650 12.69 -6.04 28.85
C LEU A 650 12.62 -4.55 29.25
N ASN A 651 11.54 -3.86 28.86
CA ASN A 651 11.21 -2.50 29.27
C ASN A 651 12.41 -1.54 29.12
N GLN A 652 12.99 -1.05 30.22
CA GLN A 652 14.15 -0.13 30.19
C GLN A 652 15.39 -0.69 29.46
N GLY A 653 15.48 -2.01 29.24
CA GLY A 653 16.52 -2.63 28.41
C GLY A 653 16.19 -2.67 26.91
N PHE A 654 14.94 -2.42 26.51
CA PHE A 654 14.47 -2.42 25.12
C PHE A 654 14.50 -1.02 24.51
N THR A 655 15.72 -0.49 24.37
CA THR A 655 16.00 0.79 23.71
C THR A 655 16.66 0.60 22.34
N LEU A 656 16.52 1.60 21.48
CA LEU A 656 17.13 1.62 20.14
C LEU A 656 18.66 1.58 20.21
N GLU A 657 19.27 2.20 21.22
CA GLU A 657 20.71 2.15 21.46
C GLU A 657 21.15 0.73 21.83
N ASN A 658 20.49 0.09 22.80
CA ASN A 658 20.86 -1.25 23.23
C ASN A 658 20.70 -2.27 22.10
N LEU A 659 19.65 -2.18 21.27
CA LEU A 659 19.49 -3.03 20.09
C LEU A 659 20.71 -2.94 19.15
N LYS A 660 21.12 -1.72 18.77
CA LYS A 660 22.31 -1.46 17.95
C LYS A 660 23.60 -1.94 18.63
N GLN A 661 23.67 -1.86 19.96
CA GLN A 661 24.84 -2.27 20.73
C GLN A 661 24.98 -3.80 20.85
N GLN A 662 23.88 -4.53 21.05
CA GLN A 662 23.93 -6.00 21.15
C GLN A 662 24.10 -6.65 19.77
N SER A 663 23.40 -6.17 18.73
CA SER A 663 23.49 -6.72 17.37
C SER A 663 24.87 -6.56 16.71
N SER A 664 25.68 -5.60 17.18
CA SER A 664 27.06 -5.40 16.71
C SER A 664 28.12 -6.13 17.55
N LYS A 665 27.81 -6.50 18.80
CA LYS A 665 28.73 -7.23 19.70
C LYS A 665 28.72 -8.74 19.47
N GLU A 666 27.55 -9.33 19.22
CA GLU A 666 27.36 -10.78 19.17
C GLU A 666 26.57 -11.19 17.93
N LYS A 667 26.87 -12.38 17.39
CA LYS A 667 26.32 -12.88 16.11
C LYS A 667 24.92 -13.47 16.27
N PHE A 668 23.98 -12.64 16.68
CA PHE A 668 22.56 -12.96 16.71
C PHE A 668 22.01 -13.10 15.29
N LYS A 669 21.76 -14.33 14.84
CA LYS A 669 21.08 -14.55 13.54
C LYS A 669 19.57 -14.30 13.62
N ILE A 670 19.02 -14.30 14.83
CA ILE A 670 17.60 -14.06 15.09
C ILE A 670 17.49 -12.84 16.00
N ILE A 671 16.75 -11.83 15.55
CA ILE A 671 16.29 -10.72 16.41
C ILE A 671 14.79 -10.89 16.59
N HIS A 672 14.31 -10.78 17.83
CA HIS A 672 12.92 -10.92 18.20
C HIS A 672 12.50 -9.68 18.99
N LEU A 673 11.44 -9.00 18.53
CA LEU A 673 10.91 -7.76 19.09
C LEU A 673 9.45 -8.00 19.50
N ALA A 674 9.14 -7.95 20.80
CA ALA A 674 7.80 -8.19 21.35
C ALA A 674 7.23 -6.90 21.98
N THR A 675 6.30 -6.25 21.28
CA THR A 675 5.86 -4.86 21.55
C THR A 675 4.66 -4.49 20.67
N HIS A 676 4.26 -3.21 20.62
CA HIS A 676 3.31 -2.69 19.62
C HIS A 676 4.01 -2.24 18.34
N GLY A 677 3.30 -2.41 17.22
CA GLY A 677 3.69 -1.93 15.91
C GLY A 677 2.48 -1.35 15.19
N GLU A 678 2.73 -0.35 14.34
CA GLU A 678 1.70 0.35 13.59
C GLU A 678 2.16 0.54 12.15
N PHE A 679 1.28 0.23 11.20
CA PHE A 679 1.51 0.33 9.78
C PHE A 679 0.45 1.27 9.21
N HIS A 680 0.83 2.52 8.95
CA HIS A 680 -0.07 3.60 8.60
C HIS A 680 0.11 3.99 7.12
N PRO A 681 -0.97 4.45 6.44
CA PRO A 681 -0.88 5.08 5.13
C PRO A 681 -0.03 6.37 5.14
N GLY A 682 0.33 6.87 3.97
CA GLY A 682 1.18 8.05 3.82
C GLY A 682 2.67 7.76 3.98
N GLY A 683 3.12 6.55 3.63
CA GLY A 683 4.54 6.19 3.56
C GLY A 683 5.17 5.50 4.79
N ALA A 684 6.43 5.11 4.61
CA ALA A 684 7.21 4.30 5.55
C ALA A 684 7.67 5.05 6.82
N ASP A 685 7.48 6.36 6.90
CA ASP A 685 7.86 7.17 8.06
C ASP A 685 6.67 7.45 9.00
N ASN A 686 5.43 7.27 8.55
CA ASN A 686 4.24 7.23 9.42
C ASN A 686 4.10 5.89 10.17
N SER A 687 4.65 4.82 9.59
CA SER A 687 4.66 3.47 10.19
C SER A 687 5.81 3.32 11.21
N TYR A 688 5.57 2.65 12.35
CA TYR A 688 6.57 2.54 13.43
C TYR A 688 6.47 1.25 14.27
N ILE A 689 7.59 0.92 14.94
CA ILE A 689 7.67 -0.06 16.02
C ILE A 689 7.87 0.71 17.33
N GLN A 690 7.05 0.44 18.35
CA GLN A 690 7.19 1.05 19.66
C GLN A 690 8.34 0.39 20.43
N PHE A 691 9.37 1.16 20.77
CA PHE A 691 10.38 0.80 21.77
C PHE A 691 9.96 1.37 23.13
N TRP A 692 10.68 1.02 24.20
CA TRP A 692 10.39 1.55 25.54
C TRP A 692 10.49 3.08 25.63
N ASP A 693 11.49 3.64 24.93
CA ASP A 693 11.91 5.03 25.00
C ASP A 693 11.54 5.87 23.76
N THR A 694 11.23 5.22 22.63
CA THR A 694 11.05 5.89 21.34
C THR A 694 10.14 5.12 20.37
N LYS A 695 9.74 5.74 19.26
CA LYS A 695 9.10 5.08 18.11
C LYS A 695 10.14 4.96 16.99
N LEU A 696 10.53 3.73 16.64
CA LEU A 696 11.42 3.46 15.51
C LEU A 696 10.58 3.41 14.22
N ARG A 697 10.76 4.36 13.31
CA ARG A 697 9.99 4.43 12.06
C ARG A 697 10.44 3.36 11.06
N LEU A 698 9.55 2.96 10.15
CA LEU A 698 9.83 1.86 9.21
C LEU A 698 10.90 2.21 8.17
N ASN A 699 11.04 3.49 7.81
CA ASN A 699 12.14 4.02 7.01
C ASN A 699 13.51 4.02 7.75
N GLU A 700 13.51 4.06 9.08
CA GLU A 700 14.72 4.03 9.93
C GLU A 700 15.27 2.61 10.13
N LEU A 701 14.48 1.56 9.91
CA LEU A 701 14.89 0.16 10.12
C LEU A 701 16.21 -0.19 9.42
N ARG A 702 16.46 0.31 8.20
CA ARG A 702 17.72 0.05 7.47
C ARG A 702 18.95 0.63 8.18
N GLN A 703 18.77 1.67 9.00
CA GLN A 703 19.83 2.31 9.76
C GLN A 703 20.33 1.43 10.93
N LEU A 704 19.57 0.39 11.32
CA LEU A 704 20.05 -0.68 12.21
C LEU A 704 21.17 -1.52 11.57
N ARG A 705 21.26 -1.52 10.23
CA ARG A 705 22.24 -2.27 9.42
C ARG A 705 22.33 -3.76 9.77
N LEU A 706 21.19 -4.41 10.01
CA LEU A 706 21.12 -5.82 10.45
C LEU A 706 21.78 -6.81 9.47
N TYR A 707 21.89 -6.44 8.19
CA TYR A 707 22.65 -7.18 7.18
C TYR A 707 24.13 -7.34 7.56
N ASN A 708 24.77 -6.33 8.17
CA ASN A 708 26.16 -6.42 8.65
C ASN A 708 26.29 -7.40 9.83
N ALA A 709 25.26 -7.47 10.69
CA ALA A 709 25.18 -8.38 11.82
C ALA A 709 24.84 -9.83 11.40
N GLN A 710 24.56 -10.08 10.11
CA GLN A 710 24.19 -11.38 9.55
C GLN A 710 22.89 -11.94 10.17
N VAL A 711 21.91 -11.05 10.38
CA VAL A 711 20.57 -11.42 10.86
C VAL A 711 19.79 -12.09 9.74
N GLU A 712 19.48 -13.38 9.92
CA GLU A 712 18.76 -14.22 8.97
C GLU A 712 17.24 -14.19 9.18
N LEU A 713 16.78 -13.79 10.38
CA LEU A 713 15.38 -13.68 10.75
C LEU A 713 15.12 -12.51 11.72
N LEU A 714 14.20 -11.62 11.36
CA LEU A 714 13.52 -10.73 12.30
C LEU A 714 12.16 -11.34 12.68
N VAL A 715 11.87 -11.49 13.96
CA VAL A 715 10.52 -11.79 14.47
C VAL A 715 9.97 -10.51 15.08
N LEU A 716 8.93 -9.97 14.47
CA LEU A 716 8.14 -8.85 14.99
C LEU A 716 6.88 -9.43 15.65
N SER A 717 6.99 -9.74 16.94
CA SER A 717 5.89 -10.19 17.79
C SER A 717 5.07 -8.97 18.23
N ALA A 718 4.44 -8.34 17.25
CA ALA A 718 3.68 -7.11 17.41
C ALA A 718 2.43 -7.11 16.54
N CYS A 719 1.47 -6.29 16.94
CA CYS A 719 0.32 -5.90 16.12
C CYS A 719 0.76 -5.16 14.85
N THR A 720 -0.11 -5.14 13.84
CA THR A 720 0.01 -4.25 12.68
C THR A 720 -1.37 -3.79 12.17
N THR A 721 -1.35 -2.83 11.26
CA THR A 721 -2.53 -2.21 10.62
C THR A 721 -2.42 -2.21 9.08
N ALA A 722 -1.71 -3.20 8.52
CA ALA A 722 -1.45 -3.31 7.07
C ALA A 722 -2.70 -3.55 6.20
N VAL A 723 -3.77 -4.12 6.78
CA VAL A 723 -4.94 -4.59 6.01
C VAL A 723 -5.81 -3.43 5.50
N GLY A 724 -5.91 -3.33 4.18
CA GLY A 724 -6.91 -2.54 3.48
C GLY A 724 -6.42 -1.24 2.83
N ASP A 725 -5.18 -0.83 3.11
CA ASP A 725 -4.51 0.28 2.41
C ASP A 725 -3.21 -0.21 1.74
N GLU A 726 -3.03 0.18 0.48
CA GLU A 726 -1.99 -0.32 -0.41
C GLU A 726 -0.57 0.13 -0.03
N GLU A 727 -0.42 1.26 0.66
CA GLU A 727 0.88 1.73 1.16
C GLU A 727 1.26 0.99 2.46
N ALA A 728 0.28 0.73 3.32
CA ALA A 728 0.47 -0.11 4.49
C ALA A 728 0.82 -1.57 4.10
N GLU A 729 0.25 -2.09 3.00
CA GLU A 729 0.67 -3.36 2.39
C GLU A 729 2.15 -3.36 1.95
N LEU A 730 2.63 -2.26 1.33
CA LEU A 730 4.03 -2.12 0.91
C LEU A 730 4.98 -2.06 2.11
N GLY A 731 4.56 -1.46 3.22
CA GLY A 731 5.28 -1.51 4.50
C GLY A 731 5.43 -2.95 5.02
N PHE A 732 4.34 -3.71 5.03
CA PHE A 732 4.32 -5.10 5.49
C PHE A 732 5.13 -6.03 4.58
N ALA A 733 4.80 -6.10 3.29
CA ALA A 733 5.48 -6.98 2.32
C ALA A 733 6.95 -6.59 2.09
N GLY A 734 7.30 -5.31 2.33
CA GLY A 734 8.67 -4.80 2.29
C GLY A 734 9.46 -4.97 3.59
N LEU A 735 8.88 -5.47 4.68
CA LEU A 735 9.47 -5.44 6.03
C LEU A 735 10.87 -6.07 6.10
N ALA A 736 11.09 -7.24 5.48
CA ALA A 736 12.40 -7.88 5.44
C ALA A 736 13.45 -7.00 4.74
N VAL A 737 13.05 -6.31 3.66
CA VAL A 737 13.89 -5.38 2.87
C VAL A 737 14.16 -4.06 3.60
N GLN A 738 13.28 -3.64 4.53
CA GLN A 738 13.52 -2.51 5.44
C GLN A 738 14.40 -2.88 6.63
N ALA A 739 14.19 -4.05 7.24
CA ALA A 739 15.07 -4.52 8.30
C ALA A 739 16.49 -4.87 7.77
N GLY A 740 16.62 -5.18 6.48
CA GLY A 740 17.87 -5.63 5.89
C GLY A 740 18.20 -7.07 6.30
N VAL A 741 17.17 -7.92 6.38
CA VAL A 741 17.23 -9.33 6.77
C VAL A 741 16.64 -10.18 5.65
N LYS A 742 16.98 -11.47 5.59
CA LYS A 742 16.44 -12.36 4.55
C LYS A 742 14.98 -12.75 4.80
N SER A 743 14.56 -12.76 6.07
CA SER A 743 13.25 -13.23 6.50
C SER A 743 12.70 -12.33 7.61
N ALA A 744 11.44 -11.96 7.54
CA ALA A 744 10.70 -11.33 8.63
C ALA A 744 9.43 -12.12 8.95
N LEU A 745 9.13 -12.34 10.23
CA LEU A 745 7.86 -12.87 10.70
C LEU A 745 7.09 -11.74 11.38
N ALA A 746 5.89 -11.41 10.88
CA ALA A 746 5.05 -10.34 11.41
C ALA A 746 3.56 -10.68 11.30
N SER A 747 2.72 -9.97 12.06
CA SER A 747 1.26 -10.11 12.01
C SER A 747 0.62 -9.20 10.95
N LEU A 748 -0.57 -9.57 10.46
CA LEU A 748 -1.38 -8.81 9.50
C LEU A 748 -2.37 -7.83 10.16
N TRP A 749 -2.68 -8.02 11.44
CA TRP A 749 -3.69 -7.25 12.18
C TRP A 749 -3.40 -7.25 13.69
N TYR A 750 -4.13 -6.45 14.47
CA TYR A 750 -4.08 -6.48 15.95
C TYR A 750 -4.39 -7.88 16.50
N VAL A 751 -3.36 -8.54 17.04
CA VAL A 751 -3.40 -9.90 17.58
C VAL A 751 -3.64 -9.91 19.09
N SER A 752 -4.22 -11.00 19.59
CA SER A 752 -4.41 -11.21 21.03
C SER A 752 -3.09 -11.58 21.70
N ASP A 753 -2.68 -10.82 22.73
CA ASP A 753 -1.49 -11.04 23.57
C ASP A 753 -1.31 -12.52 24.00
N THR A 754 -2.37 -13.16 24.51
CA THR A 754 -2.37 -14.60 24.85
C THR A 754 -2.22 -15.56 23.66
N GLY A 755 -2.69 -15.17 22.48
CA GLY A 755 -2.59 -15.96 21.24
C GLY A 755 -1.20 -15.87 20.63
N THR A 756 -0.63 -14.65 20.62
CA THR A 756 0.76 -14.39 20.22
C THR A 756 1.75 -15.19 21.06
N LEU A 757 1.61 -15.18 22.39
CA LEU A 757 2.42 -15.98 23.30
C LEU A 757 2.39 -17.48 22.96
N ALA A 758 1.21 -18.03 22.68
CA ALA A 758 1.06 -19.44 22.28
C ALA A 758 1.70 -19.74 20.91
N LEU A 759 1.49 -18.87 19.92
CA LEU A 759 2.05 -19.01 18.58
C LEU A 759 3.59 -18.91 18.58
N MET A 760 4.15 -17.93 19.30
CA MET A 760 5.59 -17.68 19.31
C MET A 760 6.37 -18.73 20.09
N THR A 761 5.82 -19.21 21.21
CA THR A 761 6.44 -20.32 21.95
C THR A 761 6.42 -21.62 21.15
N GLU A 762 5.33 -21.95 20.46
CA GLU A 762 5.32 -23.11 19.56
C GLU A 762 6.19 -22.90 18.30
N PHE A 763 6.31 -21.68 17.79
CA PHE A 763 7.20 -21.33 16.69
C PHE A 763 8.66 -21.63 17.05
N TYR A 764 9.16 -21.12 18.19
CA TYR A 764 10.53 -21.41 18.64
C TYR A 764 10.71 -22.89 19.04
N GLN A 765 9.71 -23.54 19.60
CA GLN A 765 9.73 -24.98 19.87
C GLN A 765 9.79 -25.81 18.58
N SER A 766 9.16 -25.36 17.50
CA SER A 766 9.19 -26.02 16.20
C SER A 766 10.49 -25.72 15.43
N LEU A 767 10.98 -24.48 15.49
CA LEU A 767 12.20 -24.03 14.83
C LEU A 767 13.45 -24.72 15.39
N SER A 768 13.50 -24.94 16.72
CA SER A 768 14.60 -25.64 17.38
C SER A 768 14.67 -27.12 17.00
N ASN A 769 13.53 -27.75 16.72
CA ASN A 769 13.44 -29.11 16.21
C ASN A 769 13.72 -29.20 14.70
N ARG A 770 13.28 -28.23 13.91
CA ARG A 770 13.50 -28.15 12.44
C ARG A 770 13.72 -26.68 12.03
N PRO A 771 14.95 -26.27 11.68
CA PRO A 771 15.34 -24.85 11.53
C PRO A 771 14.92 -24.22 10.19
N ILE A 772 13.75 -24.59 9.65
CA ILE A 772 13.18 -24.05 8.41
C ILE A 772 12.02 -23.12 8.79
N LYS A 773 12.19 -21.82 8.51
CA LYS A 773 11.40 -20.73 9.12
C LYS A 773 9.89 -20.86 8.88
N ALA A 774 9.45 -21.01 7.64
CA ALA A 774 8.03 -21.17 7.31
C ALA A 774 7.46 -22.53 7.75
N ALA A 775 8.28 -23.58 7.85
CA ALA A 775 7.82 -24.88 8.34
C ALA A 775 7.57 -24.86 9.85
N ALA A 776 8.38 -24.11 10.62
CA ALA A 776 8.17 -23.86 12.03
C ALA A 776 6.91 -23.02 12.29
N LEU A 777 6.69 -21.95 11.51
CA LEU A 777 5.45 -21.16 11.54
C LEU A 777 4.22 -22.05 11.27
N ARG A 778 4.29 -22.86 10.22
CA ARG A 778 3.24 -23.83 9.89
C ARG A 778 2.94 -24.78 11.06
N GLN A 779 3.93 -25.31 11.77
CA GLN A 779 3.67 -26.19 12.92
C GLN A 779 2.94 -25.46 14.06
N ALA A 780 3.32 -24.21 14.37
CA ALA A 780 2.61 -23.39 15.34
C ALA A 780 1.14 -23.15 14.93
N GLN A 781 0.92 -22.80 13.66
CA GLN A 781 -0.42 -22.58 13.12
C GLN A 781 -1.28 -23.87 13.18
N LEU A 782 -0.71 -25.03 12.88
CA LEU A 782 -1.41 -26.32 12.95
C LEU A 782 -1.74 -26.74 14.40
N ALA A 783 -0.84 -26.50 15.35
CA ALA A 783 -1.08 -26.81 16.76
C ALA A 783 -2.21 -25.94 17.36
N MET A 784 -2.34 -24.69 16.91
CA MET A 784 -3.48 -23.83 17.28
C MET A 784 -4.77 -24.30 16.59
N LEU A 785 -4.77 -24.43 15.26
CA LEU A 785 -5.92 -24.88 14.46
C LEU A 785 -6.56 -26.18 14.99
N ARG A 786 -5.75 -27.14 15.40
CA ARG A 786 -6.21 -28.45 15.91
C ARG A 786 -6.66 -28.44 17.38
N GLY A 787 -6.57 -27.30 18.07
CA GLY A 787 -6.82 -27.20 19.51
C GLY A 787 -5.78 -27.93 20.38
N GLU A 788 -4.64 -28.33 19.81
CA GLU A 788 -3.50 -28.87 20.58
C GLU A 788 -3.01 -27.83 21.58
N LEU A 789 -3.03 -26.55 21.18
CA LEU A 789 -2.79 -25.38 22.04
C LEU A 789 -4.11 -24.73 22.46
N HIS A 790 -4.36 -24.65 23.77
CA HIS A 790 -5.51 -23.95 24.33
C HIS A 790 -5.21 -23.36 25.71
N LEU A 791 -5.98 -22.35 26.11
CA LEU A 791 -5.84 -21.65 27.39
C LEU A 791 -6.76 -22.31 28.43
N GLN A 792 -6.23 -22.74 29.57
CA GLN A 792 -7.01 -23.30 30.68
C GLN A 792 -6.27 -23.11 32.03
N ASP A 793 -7.00 -22.86 33.12
CA ASP A 793 -6.50 -22.80 34.51
C ASP A 793 -5.26 -21.90 34.70
N GLY A 794 -5.25 -20.75 34.03
CA GLY A 794 -4.14 -19.79 34.06
C GLY A 794 -2.87 -20.24 33.31
N HIS A 795 -2.98 -21.21 32.40
CA HIS A 795 -1.86 -21.75 31.62
C HIS A 795 -2.24 -21.85 30.13
N ILE A 796 -1.23 -21.83 29.26
CA ILE A 796 -1.28 -22.44 27.93
C ILE A 796 -1.00 -23.94 28.14
N LEU A 797 -1.88 -24.78 27.61
CA LEU A 797 -1.71 -26.24 27.58
C LEU A 797 -1.31 -26.65 26.17
N ARG A 798 -0.46 -27.68 26.06
CA ARG A 798 -0.14 -28.39 24.82
C ARG A 798 -0.56 -29.85 24.96
N ASN A 799 -1.51 -30.29 24.14
CA ASN A 799 -2.08 -31.64 24.16
C ASN A 799 -2.50 -32.07 25.59
N GLY A 800 -3.18 -31.17 26.31
CA GLY A 800 -3.67 -31.37 27.67
C GLY A 800 -2.61 -31.23 28.78
N ASN A 801 -1.31 -31.21 28.44
CA ASN A 801 -0.24 -30.98 29.41
C ASN A 801 -0.02 -29.49 29.61
N LYS A 802 0.23 -29.05 30.86
CA LYS A 802 0.61 -27.66 31.14
C LYS A 802 1.93 -27.33 30.43
N HIS A 803 1.89 -26.40 29.48
CA HIS A 803 3.06 -26.02 28.69
C HIS A 803 3.70 -24.74 29.25
N LEU A 804 2.90 -23.72 29.54
CA LEU A 804 3.39 -22.42 30.00
C LEU A 804 2.40 -21.71 30.93
N PRO A 805 2.83 -21.12 32.07
CA PRO A 805 1.95 -20.30 32.91
C PRO A 805 1.67 -18.94 32.27
N LEU A 806 0.47 -18.42 32.46
CA LEU A 806 0.10 -17.06 32.03
C LEU A 806 0.48 -16.02 33.10
N PRO A 807 0.70 -14.75 32.69
CA PRO A 807 0.64 -13.60 33.58
C PRO A 807 -0.68 -13.56 34.38
N ARG A 808 -0.68 -12.98 35.58
CA ARG A 808 -1.85 -12.93 36.49
C ARG A 808 -3.02 -12.12 35.89
N GLU A 809 -2.69 -11.23 34.97
CA GLU A 809 -3.54 -10.33 34.22
C GLU A 809 -4.32 -11.12 33.17
N LEU A 810 -3.63 -12.02 32.45
CA LEU A 810 -4.15 -12.86 31.37
C LEU A 810 -4.77 -14.17 31.87
N ALA A 811 -4.35 -14.65 33.04
CA ALA A 811 -4.90 -15.84 33.71
C ALA A 811 -6.39 -15.69 34.11
N ARG A 812 -6.98 -14.49 33.93
CA ARG A 812 -8.40 -14.21 34.20
C ARG A 812 -9.27 -14.69 33.02
N GLY A 813 -9.76 -15.91 33.12
CA GLY A 813 -10.77 -16.47 32.23
C GLY A 813 -10.98 -17.97 32.45
N GLY A 814 -12.11 -18.47 31.97
CA GLY A 814 -12.30 -19.91 31.76
C GLY A 814 -11.47 -20.40 30.56
N ARG A 815 -11.72 -21.65 30.14
CA ARG A 815 -11.07 -22.22 28.95
C ARG A 815 -11.35 -21.35 27.72
N ARG A 816 -10.30 -20.97 26.97
CA ARG A 816 -10.42 -20.32 25.65
C ARG A 816 -9.80 -21.22 24.60
N ASP A 817 -10.51 -21.40 23.50
CA ASP A 817 -9.99 -22.06 22.30
C ASP A 817 -9.17 -21.06 21.46
N LEU A 818 -8.16 -21.58 20.76
CA LEU A 818 -7.26 -20.84 19.87
C LEU A 818 -7.32 -21.36 18.41
N SER A 819 -8.24 -22.29 18.12
CA SER A 819 -8.47 -22.88 16.79
C SER A 819 -8.91 -21.89 15.71
N HIS A 820 -9.52 -20.76 16.07
CA HIS A 820 -10.04 -19.78 15.12
C HIS A 820 -8.91 -19.07 14.34
N PRO A 821 -9.01 -18.89 13.00
CA PRO A 821 -7.98 -18.28 12.16
C PRO A 821 -7.47 -16.90 12.62
N TYR A 822 -8.28 -16.13 13.35
CA TYR A 822 -7.88 -14.85 13.97
C TYR A 822 -6.54 -14.95 14.72
N TYR A 823 -6.29 -16.06 15.43
CA TYR A 823 -5.11 -16.22 16.28
C TYR A 823 -3.87 -16.66 15.51
N TRP A 824 -4.02 -17.54 14.50
CA TRP A 824 -2.90 -18.21 13.84
C TRP A 824 -2.65 -17.76 12.40
N ALA A 825 -3.70 -17.38 11.65
CA ALA A 825 -3.57 -16.92 10.26
C ALA A 825 -3.10 -15.46 10.16
N ALA A 826 -3.01 -14.75 11.29
CA ALA A 826 -2.46 -13.40 11.36
C ALA A 826 -0.99 -13.33 10.97
N PHE A 827 -0.20 -14.36 11.29
CA PHE A 827 1.26 -14.33 11.13
C PHE A 827 1.72 -14.91 9.79
N THR A 828 2.55 -14.14 9.07
CA THR A 828 3.09 -14.49 7.74
C THR A 828 4.62 -14.39 7.74
N MET A 829 5.27 -15.30 7.02
CA MET A 829 6.70 -15.26 6.74
C MET A 829 6.97 -14.44 5.47
N ILE A 830 7.68 -13.32 5.61
CA ILE A 830 8.01 -12.36 4.55
C ILE A 830 9.48 -12.55 4.15
N GLY A 831 9.78 -12.55 2.85
CA GLY A 831 11.11 -12.83 2.31
C GLY A 831 11.36 -14.33 2.13
N SER A 832 12.61 -14.76 2.35
CA SER A 832 13.00 -16.18 2.22
C SER A 832 12.32 -17.04 3.29
N PRO A 833 11.56 -18.10 2.94
CA PRO A 833 10.84 -18.93 3.92
C PRO A 833 11.70 -20.03 4.55
N TRP A 834 12.97 -20.16 4.14
CA TRP A 834 13.92 -21.18 4.60
C TRP A 834 15.08 -20.57 5.40
#